data_AF-M5TCX1-F1
#
_entry.id   AF-M5TCX1-F1
#
_cell.length_a   1.000
_cell.length_b   1.000
_cell.length_c   1.000
_cell.angle_alpha   90.00
_cell.angle_beta   90.00
_cell.angle_gamma   90.00
#
_symmetry.space_group_name_H-M   'P 1'
#
loop_
_entity.id
_entity.type
_entity.pdbx_description
1 polymer ?
#
loop_
_entity_poly.entity_id
_entity_poly.type
_entity_poly.pdbx_seq_one_letter_code
_entity_poly.pdbx_strand_id
1 'polypeptide(L)'
;MTLVDILMSRSRSYPERLAFRFLEDENESSTLTYQELDHAARQIAAGLLQRVNPGDSVALVFPPGLDFIKAFLGCAYAGVLAIPATYPKPRRPSARLSAIVEDAQPGAMLATQRVVELLADSETAGQLGNQTWLSICELESASASQWQMPELGASSTAFLQYTSGSTKDPRGVVVSHGNITHNLEMIRKGFGLSCETAQVGVSWLPAYHDMGLIGGILESIFVGGTTVLMSPLSFLQRPARWLRTISEYRAVVSGAPNFAYELCLKKIKPAEIDGIDLSSWRVAFSGAEPIRSSTMRRFAAKFGQYGFSDSSFYPCYGLAEATLLVAGGHGPGKLATCSVDPDDLQKHGHVTTVDAQPIESSEHSFDGGHRSLPIELVNCGRPPMNEEVVIVDPDTRLPCGENRVGEIWIRGPHVARGYHNRPEDTAATFNGQLANSDEGGYLRSGDLGFIRNGSLYVTGRRKELLIIRGRNHYPHDLEATVQSSHEMLIPGGGGAFLVENDGENQLVLVQEVDRAASAAEREAIIPEIRRNVTAEHDVFVHEVILLRMGSLPRTTSGKVRYADIREQYRLGELQSVCRWSFAASASDAKPQSESSGQPTISDLTQWFEVAEIDDAETMAEEIETLLTRWLRQEADDHDSDFDPHRPFADYGLDSLASMELIAQLESGLNLKLSPTIAWTYPSPSTLARHLSHMIVRRNVDDSENESELNVDTSEDGMDDLSEHQFDQLLAELEQMPDSAAAAMLAAQDQTEPRQ
;
A
#
# COMPACT_ATOMS: atom_id res chain seq x y z
N MET A 1 -8.97 32.72 15.39
CA MET A 1 -10.18 31.91 15.65
C MET A 1 -9.71 30.56 16.15
N THR A 2 -10.28 30.06 17.24
CA THR A 2 -9.95 28.77 17.86
C THR A 2 -11.05 27.73 17.57
N LEU A 3 -10.82 26.47 17.94
CA LEU A 3 -11.86 25.43 17.84
C LEU A 3 -13.08 25.77 18.71
N VAL A 4 -12.84 26.40 19.87
CA VAL A 4 -13.88 26.85 20.80
C VAL A 4 -14.73 27.95 20.16
N ASP A 5 -14.09 28.95 19.53
CA ASP A 5 -14.81 30.01 18.82
C ASP A 5 -15.70 29.47 17.71
N ILE A 6 -15.20 28.48 16.95
CA ILE A 6 -15.94 27.85 15.86
C ILE A 6 -17.19 27.17 16.41
N LEU A 7 -17.04 26.27 17.40
CA LEU A 7 -18.19 25.54 17.95
C LEU A 7 -19.20 26.49 18.59
N MET A 8 -18.76 27.48 19.36
CA MET A 8 -19.64 28.50 19.92
C MET A 8 -20.40 29.27 18.84
N SER A 9 -19.74 29.61 17.73
CA SER A 9 -20.39 30.26 16.60
C SER A 9 -21.43 29.33 15.96
N ARG A 10 -21.12 28.04 15.76
CA ARG A 10 -22.05 27.08 15.16
C ARG A 10 -23.26 26.81 16.06
N SER A 11 -23.06 26.68 17.36
CA SER A 11 -24.13 26.53 18.36
C SER A 11 -25.09 27.73 18.35
N ARG A 12 -24.58 28.96 18.18
CA ARG A 12 -25.42 30.16 18.05
C ARG A 12 -26.17 30.22 16.71
N SER A 13 -25.52 29.85 15.61
CA SER A 13 -26.12 29.93 14.28
C SER A 13 -27.09 28.78 13.97
N TYR A 14 -26.82 27.58 14.49
CA TYR A 14 -27.51 26.35 14.13
C TYR A 14 -27.78 25.44 15.36
N PRO A 15 -28.42 25.93 16.43
CA PRO A 15 -28.52 25.22 17.71
C PRO A 15 -29.11 23.82 17.58
N GLU A 16 -30.24 23.71 16.87
CA GLU A 16 -30.98 22.45 16.68
C GLU A 16 -30.45 21.56 15.55
N ARG A 17 -29.44 22.03 14.80
CA ARG A 17 -28.88 21.22 13.71
C ARG A 17 -28.06 20.08 14.33
N LEU A 18 -28.26 18.87 13.81
CA LEU A 18 -27.41 17.73 14.16
C LEU A 18 -25.96 18.02 13.75
N ALA A 19 -25.05 17.98 14.71
CA ALA A 19 -23.62 17.95 14.44
C ALA A 19 -23.19 16.52 14.12
N PHE A 20 -23.63 15.56 14.93
CA PHE A 20 -23.23 14.16 14.79
C PHE A 20 -24.39 13.19 15.01
N ARG A 21 -24.34 12.09 14.27
CA ARG A 21 -25.10 10.86 14.54
C ARG A 21 -24.09 9.72 14.63
N PHE A 22 -24.15 8.90 15.67
CA PHE A 22 -23.32 7.69 15.77
C PHE A 22 -24.21 6.47 15.63
N LEU A 23 -23.90 5.60 14.68
CA LEU A 23 -24.61 4.35 14.42
C LEU A 23 -24.03 3.25 15.30
N GLU A 24 -24.77 2.87 16.35
CA GLU A 24 -24.37 1.83 17.29
C GLU A 24 -24.57 0.46 16.61
N ASP A 25 -25.80 0.21 16.16
CA ASP A 25 -26.21 -0.99 15.43
C ASP A 25 -27.10 -0.62 14.22
N GLU A 26 -27.71 -1.60 13.54
CA GLU A 26 -28.53 -1.35 12.34
C GLU A 26 -29.77 -0.50 12.63
N ASN A 27 -30.30 -0.54 13.86
CA ASN A 27 -31.53 0.15 14.25
C ASN A 27 -31.34 1.19 15.36
N GLU A 28 -30.14 1.27 15.94
CA GLU A 28 -29.87 2.14 17.09
C GLU A 28 -28.83 3.18 16.72
N SER A 29 -29.13 4.45 17.04
CA SER A 29 -28.20 5.55 16.84
C SER A 29 -28.37 6.61 17.92
N SER A 30 -27.26 7.13 18.41
CA SER A 30 -27.22 8.32 19.25
C SER A 30 -26.96 9.57 18.40
N THR A 31 -27.44 10.72 18.85
CA THR A 31 -27.34 11.99 18.13
C THR A 31 -26.86 13.11 19.03
N LEU A 32 -26.26 14.13 18.43
CA LEU A 32 -25.83 15.33 19.12
C LEU A 32 -26.08 16.56 18.23
N THR A 33 -26.85 17.53 18.72
CA THR A 33 -26.98 18.85 18.09
C THR A 33 -25.78 19.74 18.42
N TYR A 34 -25.62 20.85 17.68
CA TYR A 34 -24.59 21.84 18.01
C TYR A 34 -24.79 22.48 19.39
N GLN A 35 -26.05 22.69 19.80
CA GLN A 35 -26.35 23.23 21.13
C GLN A 35 -26.00 22.22 22.24
N GLU A 36 -26.39 20.96 22.08
CA GLU A 36 -26.06 19.89 23.02
C GLU A 36 -24.54 19.70 23.12
N LEU A 37 -23.83 19.77 22.00
CA LEU A 37 -22.38 19.63 21.97
C LEU A 37 -21.66 20.78 22.68
N ASP A 38 -22.04 22.04 22.42
CA ASP A 38 -21.48 23.20 23.13
C ASP A 38 -21.81 23.15 24.63
N HIS A 39 -23.03 22.73 24.99
CA HIS A 39 -23.42 22.57 26.38
C HIS A 39 -22.56 21.52 27.09
N ALA A 40 -22.45 20.32 26.52
CA ALA A 40 -21.65 19.24 27.08
C ALA A 40 -20.17 19.61 27.19
N ALA A 41 -19.60 20.28 26.17
CA ALA A 41 -18.21 20.76 26.21
C ALA A 41 -17.97 21.73 27.38
N ARG A 42 -18.91 22.64 27.66
CA ARG A 42 -18.83 23.55 28.82
C ARG A 42 -18.92 22.80 30.15
N GLN A 43 -19.81 21.81 30.28
CA GLN A 43 -19.93 21.02 31.51
C GLN A 43 -18.63 20.26 31.77
N ILE A 44 -18.13 19.55 30.77
CA ILE A 44 -16.89 18.79 30.86
C ILE A 44 -15.72 19.73 31.19
N ALA A 45 -15.63 20.89 30.54
CA ALA A 45 -14.58 21.86 30.83
C ALA A 45 -14.65 22.39 32.27
N ALA A 46 -15.84 22.73 32.77
CA ALA A 46 -16.03 23.16 34.16
C ALA A 46 -15.66 22.06 35.16
N GLY A 47 -15.95 20.79 34.86
CA GLY A 47 -15.54 19.64 35.66
C GLY A 47 -14.03 19.41 35.63
N LEU A 48 -13.40 19.50 34.45
CA LEU A 48 -11.94 19.35 34.28
C LEU A 48 -11.17 20.39 35.08
N LEU A 49 -11.59 21.65 35.03
CA LEU A 49 -10.93 22.76 35.72
C LEU A 49 -10.97 22.65 37.26
N GLN A 50 -11.74 21.71 37.81
CA GLN A 50 -11.70 21.38 39.25
C GLN A 50 -10.64 20.32 39.60
N ARG A 51 -10.05 19.65 38.60
CA ARG A 51 -9.15 18.50 38.76
C ARG A 51 -7.79 18.72 38.12
N VAL A 52 -7.71 19.50 37.05
CA VAL A 52 -6.49 19.84 36.30
C VAL A 52 -6.45 21.33 36.00
N ASN A 53 -5.26 21.85 35.68
CA ASN A 53 -5.06 23.25 35.32
C ASN A 53 -5.09 23.43 33.79
N PRO A 54 -5.46 24.63 33.30
CA PRO A 54 -5.20 24.99 31.91
C PRO A 54 -3.72 24.78 31.55
N GLY A 55 -3.46 24.17 30.40
CA GLY A 55 -2.11 23.79 29.96
C GLY A 55 -1.66 22.39 30.40
N ASP A 56 -2.36 21.74 31.33
CA ASP A 56 -2.14 20.31 31.60
C ASP A 56 -2.62 19.47 30.41
N SER A 57 -2.16 18.22 30.32
CA SER A 57 -2.59 17.28 29.28
C SER A 57 -3.51 16.20 29.86
N VAL A 58 -4.51 15.78 29.07
CA VAL A 58 -5.48 14.76 29.44
C VAL A 58 -5.58 13.72 28.34
N ALA A 59 -5.32 12.45 28.67
CA ALA A 59 -5.44 11.35 27.73
C ALA A 59 -6.87 10.85 27.62
N LEU A 60 -7.38 10.75 26.39
CA LEU A 60 -8.75 10.37 26.08
C LEU A 60 -8.78 8.90 25.65
N VAL A 61 -9.34 8.04 26.51
CA VAL A 61 -9.45 6.58 26.27
C VAL A 61 -10.92 6.21 26.15
N PHE A 62 -11.43 6.32 24.92
CA PHE A 62 -12.85 6.10 24.64
C PHE A 62 -13.06 5.04 23.56
N PRO A 63 -14.09 4.19 23.68
CA PRO A 63 -14.59 3.46 22.53
C PRO A 63 -15.12 4.44 21.47
N PRO A 64 -15.26 4.03 20.20
CA PRO A 64 -15.91 4.85 19.19
C PRO A 64 -17.33 5.26 19.65
N GLY A 65 -17.64 6.55 19.61
CA GLY A 65 -18.92 7.09 20.07
C GLY A 65 -18.88 8.61 20.28
N LEU A 66 -20.03 9.19 20.65
CA LEU A 66 -20.19 10.64 20.84
C LEU A 66 -19.50 11.18 22.09
N ASP A 67 -19.28 10.34 23.11
CA ASP A 67 -18.59 10.72 24.35
C ASP A 67 -17.16 11.19 24.11
N PHE A 68 -16.45 10.56 23.16
CA PHE A 68 -15.13 11.01 22.75
C PHE A 68 -15.15 12.45 22.23
N ILE A 69 -16.14 12.80 21.42
CA ILE A 69 -16.27 14.14 20.80
C ILE A 69 -16.54 15.19 21.88
N LYS A 70 -17.47 14.88 22.80
CA LYS A 70 -17.78 15.73 23.96
C LYS A 70 -16.53 15.94 24.83
N ALA A 71 -15.79 14.88 25.14
CA ALA A 71 -14.56 14.95 25.93
C ALA A 71 -13.44 15.75 25.26
N PHE A 72 -13.21 15.52 23.95
CA PHE A 72 -12.19 16.24 23.18
C PHE A 72 -12.44 17.74 23.15
N LEU A 73 -13.68 18.14 22.87
CA LEU A 73 -14.06 19.56 22.87
C LEU A 73 -14.11 20.15 24.28
N GLY A 74 -14.49 19.36 25.30
CA GLY A 74 -14.39 19.75 26.70
C GLY A 74 -12.96 20.10 27.13
N CYS A 75 -11.97 19.34 26.67
CA CYS A 75 -10.55 19.67 26.88
C CYS A 75 -10.17 21.00 26.22
N ALA A 76 -10.57 21.19 24.94
CA ALA A 76 -10.33 22.45 24.24
C ALA A 76 -10.99 23.65 24.95
N TYR A 77 -12.21 23.48 25.46
CA TYR A 77 -12.93 24.51 26.24
C TYR A 77 -12.28 24.77 27.60
N ALA A 78 -11.59 23.80 28.20
CA ALA A 78 -10.83 23.97 29.43
C ALA A 78 -9.43 24.57 29.20
N GLY A 79 -8.96 24.69 27.95
CA GLY A 79 -7.57 25.04 27.66
C GLY A 79 -6.59 23.93 28.06
N VAL A 80 -7.06 22.68 28.07
CA VAL A 80 -6.31 21.47 28.43
C VAL A 80 -5.93 20.72 27.15
N LEU A 81 -4.70 20.18 27.09
CA LEU A 81 -4.19 19.50 25.91
C LEU A 81 -4.80 18.08 25.84
N ALA A 82 -5.77 17.90 24.95
CA ALA A 82 -6.32 16.59 24.66
C ALA A 82 -5.27 15.68 24.01
N ILE A 83 -5.20 14.43 24.46
CA ILE A 83 -4.39 13.36 23.83
C ILE A 83 -5.34 12.23 23.43
N PRO A 84 -5.89 12.24 22.20
CA PRO A 84 -6.65 11.10 21.68
C PRO A 84 -5.80 9.83 21.68
N ALA A 85 -6.19 8.84 22.47
CA ALA A 85 -5.44 7.60 22.61
C ALA A 85 -6.24 6.39 22.10
N THR A 86 -5.53 5.32 21.79
CA THR A 86 -6.15 4.09 21.29
C THR A 86 -6.92 3.39 22.41
N TYR A 87 -8.16 3.01 22.10
CA TYR A 87 -8.97 2.18 22.99
C TYR A 87 -8.39 0.76 23.10
N PRO A 88 -8.02 0.28 24.31
CA PRO A 88 -7.47 -1.05 24.50
C PRO A 88 -8.54 -2.13 24.28
N LYS A 89 -8.13 -3.28 23.75
CA LYS A 89 -9.03 -4.45 23.67
C LYS A 89 -9.24 -5.00 25.10
N PRO A 90 -10.47 -5.42 25.46
CA PRO A 90 -10.72 -6.01 26.77
C PRO A 90 -9.77 -7.17 27.06
N ARG A 91 -9.19 -7.21 28.27
CA ARG A 91 -8.29 -8.28 28.76
C ARG A 91 -6.99 -8.48 27.95
N ARG A 92 -6.54 -7.46 27.20
CA ARG A 92 -5.22 -7.47 26.56
C ARG A 92 -4.47 -6.18 26.89
N PRO A 93 -3.20 -6.26 27.31
CA PRO A 93 -2.39 -5.06 27.51
C PRO A 93 -2.23 -4.31 26.20
N SER A 94 -2.30 -2.98 26.25
CA SER A 94 -2.11 -2.10 25.10
C SER A 94 -0.75 -1.41 25.21
N ALA A 95 0.29 -2.04 24.67
CA ALA A 95 1.64 -1.48 24.65
C ALA A 95 1.68 -0.06 24.07
N ARG A 96 0.83 0.22 23.08
CA ARG A 96 0.70 1.56 22.48
C ARG A 96 0.15 2.59 23.45
N LEU A 97 -0.89 2.24 24.21
CA LEU A 97 -1.48 3.14 25.20
C LEU A 97 -0.47 3.43 26.31
N SER A 98 0.22 2.39 26.82
CA SER A 98 1.26 2.54 27.83
C SER A 98 2.39 3.45 27.34
N ALA A 99 2.88 3.25 26.12
CA ALA A 99 3.94 4.08 25.55
C ALA A 99 3.52 5.55 25.33
N ILE A 100 2.26 5.80 24.94
CA ILE A 100 1.72 7.17 24.84
C ILE A 100 1.66 7.82 26.22
N VAL A 101 1.22 7.09 27.25
CA VAL A 101 1.10 7.62 28.61
C VAL A 101 2.48 7.87 29.23
N GLU A 102 3.46 7.02 28.92
CA GLU A 102 4.85 7.18 29.33
C GLU A 102 5.51 8.42 28.68
N ASP A 103 5.31 8.63 27.36
CA ASP A 103 5.85 9.79 26.63
C ASP A 103 5.13 11.10 27.01
N ALA A 104 3.79 11.08 27.12
CA ALA A 104 2.98 12.28 27.36
C ALA A 104 2.91 12.71 28.82
N GLN A 105 3.06 11.77 29.76
CA GLN A 105 2.85 11.96 31.20
C GLN A 105 1.58 12.79 31.51
N PRO A 106 0.38 12.31 31.10
CA PRO A 106 -0.84 13.09 31.23
C PRO A 106 -1.17 13.39 32.69
N GLY A 107 -1.71 14.59 32.95
CA GLY A 107 -2.17 14.98 34.29
C GLY A 107 -3.41 14.20 34.75
N ALA A 108 -4.22 13.72 33.80
CA ALA A 108 -5.32 12.79 34.06
C ALA A 108 -5.65 11.92 32.84
N MET A 109 -6.32 10.81 33.10
CA MET A 109 -6.92 9.92 32.10
C MET A 109 -8.43 10.14 32.12
N LEU A 110 -9.05 10.34 30.96
CA LEU A 110 -10.49 10.53 30.81
C LEU A 110 -11.08 9.41 29.95
N ALA A 111 -12.13 8.77 30.46
CA ALA A 111 -12.82 7.66 29.82
C ALA A 111 -14.30 7.60 30.21
N THR A 112 -15.05 6.65 29.65
CA THR A 112 -16.39 6.33 30.17
C THR A 112 -16.29 5.52 31.45
N GLN A 113 -17.34 5.56 32.29
CA GLN A 113 -17.40 4.80 33.56
C GLN A 113 -17.04 3.32 33.37
N ARG A 114 -17.64 2.68 32.35
CA ARG A 114 -17.40 1.28 32.02
C ARG A 114 -15.93 0.99 31.67
N VAL A 115 -15.24 1.93 31.05
CA VAL A 115 -13.82 1.77 30.67
C VAL A 115 -12.92 1.94 31.88
N VAL A 116 -13.23 2.89 32.78
CA VAL A 116 -12.52 3.03 34.06
C VAL A 116 -12.60 1.74 34.86
N GLU A 117 -13.79 1.15 34.97
CA GLU A 117 -14.02 -0.14 35.64
C GLU A 117 -13.27 -1.29 34.95
N LEU A 118 -13.36 -1.39 33.62
CA LEU A 118 -12.68 -2.43 32.84
C LEU A 118 -11.16 -2.37 33.01
N LEU A 119 -10.60 -1.17 33.09
CA LEU A 119 -9.15 -0.98 33.19
C LEU A 119 -8.63 -1.20 34.60
N ALA A 120 -9.40 -0.84 35.63
CA ALA A 120 -9.07 -1.09 37.03
C ALA A 120 -8.78 -2.59 37.31
N ASP A 121 -9.50 -3.49 36.64
CA ASP A 121 -9.38 -4.95 36.81
C ASP A 121 -8.39 -5.62 35.83
N SER A 122 -7.61 -4.86 35.06
CA SER A 122 -6.74 -5.39 34.01
C SER A 122 -5.24 -5.29 34.33
N GLU A 123 -4.41 -6.17 33.76
CA GLU A 123 -2.93 -6.02 33.78
C GLU A 123 -2.46 -4.66 33.25
N THR A 124 -3.29 -4.02 32.40
CA THR A 124 -3.06 -2.66 31.90
C THR A 124 -3.04 -1.62 33.02
N ALA A 125 -3.79 -1.79 34.12
CA ALA A 125 -3.70 -0.87 35.26
C ALA A 125 -2.31 -0.85 35.87
N GLY A 126 -1.64 -2.01 35.96
CA GLY A 126 -0.26 -2.10 36.44
C GLY A 126 0.74 -1.38 35.55
N GLN A 127 0.54 -1.41 34.23
CA GLN A 127 1.40 -0.73 33.25
C GLN A 127 1.18 0.78 33.16
N LEU A 128 -0.05 1.23 33.39
CA LEU A 128 -0.40 2.65 33.35
C LEU A 128 0.02 3.39 34.62
N GLY A 129 0.36 2.68 35.70
CA GLY A 129 0.82 3.26 36.96
C GLY A 129 -0.28 3.98 37.74
N ASN A 130 0.09 4.89 38.65
CA ASN A 130 -0.84 5.65 39.50
C ASN A 130 -1.48 6.84 38.75
N GLN A 131 -2.09 6.58 37.60
CA GLN A 131 -2.80 7.61 36.84
C GLN A 131 -4.13 7.96 37.49
N THR A 132 -4.49 9.25 37.48
CA THR A 132 -5.79 9.72 37.94
C THR A 132 -6.82 9.50 36.85
N TRP A 133 -7.76 8.57 37.07
CA TRP A 133 -8.87 8.32 36.15
C TRP A 133 -10.07 9.19 36.50
N LEU A 134 -10.63 9.83 35.47
CA LEU A 134 -11.86 10.60 35.50
C LEU A 134 -12.88 9.93 34.58
N SER A 135 -14.11 9.82 35.06
CA SER A 135 -15.25 9.38 34.25
C SER A 135 -15.92 10.59 33.60
N ILE A 136 -16.25 10.50 32.30
CA ILE A 136 -16.93 11.60 31.60
C ILE A 136 -18.26 11.99 32.28
N CYS A 137 -19.00 11.02 32.82
CA CYS A 137 -20.27 11.26 33.50
C CYS A 137 -20.08 12.08 34.79
N GLU A 138 -18.95 11.92 35.48
CA GLU A 138 -18.62 12.76 36.64
C GLU A 138 -18.41 14.22 36.22
N LEU A 139 -17.78 14.45 35.07
CA LEU A 139 -17.52 15.79 34.55
C LEU A 139 -18.79 16.45 34.00
N GLU A 140 -19.66 15.69 33.35
CA GLU A 140 -20.97 16.16 32.85
C GLU A 140 -21.93 16.58 33.99
N SER A 141 -21.65 16.22 35.24
CA SER A 141 -22.44 16.69 36.39
C SER A 141 -22.20 18.16 36.76
N ALA A 142 -21.10 18.76 36.27
CA ALA A 142 -20.79 20.17 36.51
C ALA A 142 -21.77 21.11 35.77
N SER A 143 -21.94 22.31 36.29
CA SER A 143 -22.81 23.30 35.65
C SER A 143 -22.08 23.99 34.50
N ALA A 144 -22.64 23.94 33.29
CA ALA A 144 -22.12 24.69 32.13
C ALA A 144 -21.99 26.20 32.39
N SER A 145 -22.76 26.75 33.34
CA SER A 145 -22.71 28.17 33.71
C SER A 145 -21.45 28.56 34.49
N GLN A 146 -20.75 27.59 35.09
CA GLN A 146 -19.50 27.79 35.81
C GLN A 146 -18.29 27.89 34.88
N TRP A 147 -18.43 27.49 33.62
CA TRP A 147 -17.37 27.59 32.64
C TRP A 147 -17.09 29.05 32.25
N GLN A 148 -15.81 29.39 32.18
CA GLN A 148 -15.33 30.66 31.66
C GLN A 148 -14.35 30.39 30.50
N MET A 149 -14.42 31.22 29.46
CA MET A 149 -13.55 31.10 28.30
C MET A 149 -12.09 31.32 28.72
N PRO A 150 -11.19 30.33 28.51
CA PRO A 150 -9.76 30.51 28.77
C PRO A 150 -9.13 31.48 27.76
N GLU A 151 -7.97 32.05 28.12
CA GLU A 151 -7.17 32.88 27.21
C GLU A 151 -6.53 32.02 26.11
N LEU A 152 -7.25 31.82 25.01
CA LEU A 152 -6.80 31.04 23.87
C LEU A 152 -6.54 31.92 22.65
N GLY A 153 -5.42 31.69 21.99
CA GLY A 153 -5.07 32.30 20.71
C GLY A 153 -4.78 31.25 19.64
N ALA A 154 -4.48 31.69 18.42
CA ALA A 154 -4.02 30.82 17.35
C ALA A 154 -2.73 30.07 17.75
N SER A 155 -1.90 30.68 18.61
CA SER A 155 -0.68 30.09 19.14
C SER A 155 -0.89 29.20 20.38
N SER A 156 -2.12 29.00 20.85
CA SER A 156 -2.37 28.04 21.94
C SER A 156 -2.40 26.62 21.38
N THR A 157 -1.81 25.65 22.09
CA THR A 157 -1.87 24.23 21.71
C THR A 157 -3.30 23.73 21.83
N ALA A 158 -3.82 23.06 20.80
CA ALA A 158 -5.16 22.52 20.78
C ALA A 158 -5.19 21.06 21.26
N PHE A 159 -4.26 20.24 20.77
CA PHE A 159 -4.16 18.82 21.15
C PHE A 159 -2.80 18.24 20.77
N LEU A 160 -2.49 17.06 21.31
CA LEU A 160 -1.36 16.23 20.86
C LEU A 160 -1.88 15.10 19.99
N GLN A 161 -1.41 15.01 18.75
CA GLN A 161 -1.72 13.92 17.84
C GLN A 161 -0.58 12.92 17.82
N TYR A 162 -0.77 11.76 18.44
CA TYR A 162 0.23 10.71 18.37
C TYR A 162 0.24 10.06 17.00
N THR A 163 1.41 10.03 16.36
CA THR A 163 1.57 9.43 15.04
C THR A 163 1.41 7.92 15.11
N SER A 164 1.03 7.32 13.98
CA SER A 164 0.88 5.87 13.85
C SER A 164 2.22 5.11 13.85
N GLY A 165 3.34 5.75 14.18
CA GLY A 165 4.68 5.17 14.23
C GLY A 165 4.77 3.84 14.98
N SER A 166 5.78 3.04 14.62
CA SER A 166 6.11 1.74 15.22
C SER A 166 5.93 1.77 16.73
N THR A 167 5.29 0.75 17.30
CA THR A 167 4.76 0.77 18.68
C THR A 167 5.75 1.09 19.79
N LYS A 168 7.06 1.05 19.51
CA LYS A 168 8.13 1.23 20.49
C LYS A 168 8.50 2.69 20.77
N ASP A 169 8.14 3.65 19.91
CA ASP A 169 8.51 5.08 20.07
C ASP A 169 7.42 6.02 19.53
N PRO A 170 6.26 6.15 20.22
CA PRO A 170 5.20 7.03 19.79
C PRO A 170 5.62 8.50 19.95
N ARG A 171 5.30 9.35 18.96
CA ARG A 171 5.65 10.77 18.97
C ARG A 171 4.39 11.61 18.98
N GLY A 172 4.20 12.43 20.02
CA GLY A 172 3.06 13.33 20.16
C GLY A 172 3.28 14.61 19.35
N VAL A 173 2.62 14.75 18.19
CA VAL A 173 2.69 15.98 17.38
C VAL A 173 1.91 17.10 18.06
N VAL A 174 2.56 18.25 18.27
CA VAL A 174 1.96 19.41 18.94
C VAL A 174 1.20 20.26 17.93
N VAL A 175 -0.13 20.13 17.92
CA VAL A 175 -1.03 20.87 17.01
C VAL A 175 -1.62 22.08 17.71
N SER A 176 -1.39 23.29 17.18
CA SER A 176 -1.99 24.52 17.68
C SER A 176 -3.36 24.82 17.08
N HIS A 177 -4.13 25.72 17.71
CA HIS A 177 -5.39 26.21 17.16
C HIS A 177 -5.22 26.86 15.78
N GLY A 178 -4.12 27.57 15.55
CA GLY A 178 -3.77 28.15 14.25
C GLY A 178 -3.51 27.06 13.20
N ASN A 179 -2.76 26.01 13.57
CA ASN A 179 -2.49 24.90 12.65
C ASN A 179 -3.79 24.21 12.20
N ILE A 180 -4.64 23.83 13.16
CA ILE A 180 -5.89 23.11 12.86
C ILE A 180 -6.88 23.97 12.11
N THR A 181 -7.09 25.23 12.49
CA THR A 181 -8.05 26.09 11.77
C THR A 181 -7.60 26.41 10.35
N HIS A 182 -6.29 26.55 10.12
CA HIS A 182 -5.74 26.69 8.78
C HIS A 182 -5.94 25.41 7.96
N ASN A 183 -5.66 24.24 8.53
CA ASN A 183 -5.82 22.97 7.83
C ASN A 183 -7.28 22.62 7.53
N LEU A 184 -8.22 22.98 8.41
CA LEU A 184 -9.67 22.85 8.15
C LEU A 184 -10.09 23.74 6.96
N GLU A 185 -9.58 24.96 6.85
CA GLU A 185 -9.82 25.79 5.68
C GLU A 185 -9.19 25.22 4.40
N MET A 186 -8.02 24.57 4.50
CA MET A 186 -7.41 23.83 3.38
C MET A 186 -8.33 22.69 2.93
N ILE A 187 -8.88 21.91 3.86
CA ILE A 187 -9.80 20.79 3.57
C ILE A 187 -11.08 21.34 2.93
N ARG A 188 -11.71 22.37 3.53
CA ARG A 188 -12.91 23.01 2.99
C ARG A 188 -12.73 23.45 1.54
N LYS A 189 -11.63 24.16 1.25
CA LYS A 189 -11.31 24.62 -0.12
C LYS A 189 -10.98 23.47 -1.06
N GLY A 190 -10.14 22.54 -0.61
CA GLY A 190 -9.73 21.37 -1.38
C GLY A 190 -10.91 20.49 -1.77
N PHE A 191 -11.84 20.25 -0.85
CA PHE A 191 -13.05 19.45 -1.09
C PHE A 191 -14.18 20.24 -1.78
N GLY A 192 -14.03 21.55 -1.95
CA GLY A 192 -15.09 22.40 -2.51
C GLY A 192 -16.36 22.42 -1.64
N LEU A 193 -16.19 22.51 -0.32
CA LEU A 193 -17.29 22.55 0.65
C LEU A 193 -17.78 23.99 0.88
N SER A 194 -19.10 24.12 0.99
CA SER A 194 -19.77 25.36 1.35
C SER A 194 -20.01 25.41 2.86
N CYS A 195 -19.78 26.57 3.47
CA CYS A 195 -20.22 26.87 4.84
C CYS A 195 -21.68 27.38 4.89
N GLU A 196 -22.28 27.70 3.74
CA GLU A 196 -23.64 28.24 3.66
C GLU A 196 -24.68 27.12 3.63
N THR A 197 -24.34 26.01 2.96
CA THR A 197 -25.23 24.86 2.80
C THR A 197 -24.72 23.70 3.65
N ALA A 198 -25.55 23.23 4.58
CA ALA A 198 -25.21 22.09 5.44
C ALA A 198 -24.85 20.87 4.58
N GLN A 199 -23.62 20.39 4.72
CA GLN A 199 -23.14 19.18 4.06
C GLN A 199 -23.32 17.98 5.00
N VAL A 200 -23.59 16.82 4.42
CA VAL A 200 -23.64 15.56 5.15
C VAL A 200 -22.39 14.75 4.85
N GLY A 201 -21.66 14.35 5.88
CA GLY A 201 -20.51 13.46 5.78
C GLY A 201 -20.82 12.07 6.35
N VAL A 202 -20.07 11.06 5.91
CA VAL A 202 -20.03 9.73 6.55
C VAL A 202 -18.59 9.39 6.87
N SER A 203 -18.33 8.93 8.09
CA SER A 203 -16.99 8.46 8.48
C SER A 203 -17.07 7.27 9.43
N TRP A 204 -16.29 6.24 9.13
CA TRP A 204 -16.02 5.13 10.05
C TRP A 204 -14.57 5.16 10.56
N LEU A 205 -13.81 6.19 10.17
CA LEU A 205 -12.39 6.28 10.46
C LEU A 205 -12.13 6.48 11.96
N PRO A 206 -11.03 5.92 12.50
CA PRO A 206 -10.76 6.03 13.93
C PRO A 206 -10.57 7.48 14.37
N ALA A 207 -11.31 7.92 15.39
CA ALA A 207 -11.27 9.29 15.91
C ALA A 207 -9.98 9.66 16.66
N TYR A 208 -9.12 8.68 16.97
CA TYR A 208 -7.79 8.91 17.52
C TYR A 208 -6.69 9.05 16.44
N HIS A 209 -7.06 8.92 15.15
CA HIS A 209 -6.19 9.17 14.00
C HIS A 209 -6.57 10.50 13.35
N ASP A 210 -5.59 11.22 12.81
CA ASP A 210 -5.76 12.55 12.22
C ASP A 210 -6.90 12.61 11.18
N MET A 211 -6.96 11.69 10.23
CA MET A 211 -7.98 11.66 9.18
C MET A 211 -9.40 11.48 9.71
N GLY A 212 -9.56 10.68 10.77
CA GLY A 212 -10.86 10.48 11.42
C GLY A 212 -11.25 11.67 12.32
N LEU A 213 -10.31 12.18 13.10
CA LEU A 213 -10.51 13.33 13.99
C LEU A 213 -10.73 14.62 13.20
N ILE A 214 -9.74 15.01 12.40
CA ILE A 214 -9.71 16.30 11.72
C ILE A 214 -10.67 16.27 10.53
N GLY A 215 -10.52 15.29 9.64
CA GLY A 215 -11.36 15.18 8.44
C GLY A 215 -12.80 14.72 8.73
N GLY A 216 -13.00 13.77 9.65
CA GLY A 216 -14.31 13.21 9.94
C GLY A 216 -15.16 14.02 10.94
N ILE A 217 -14.52 14.62 11.94
CA ILE A 217 -15.21 15.27 13.07
C ILE A 217 -15.03 16.79 13.02
N LEU A 218 -13.80 17.29 13.04
CA LEU A 218 -13.55 18.74 13.16
C LEU A 218 -13.94 19.51 11.90
N GLU A 219 -13.75 18.95 10.71
CA GLU A 219 -14.20 19.57 9.45
C GLU A 219 -15.72 19.77 9.41
N SER A 220 -16.47 18.81 9.93
CA SER A 220 -17.94 18.91 10.02
C SER A 220 -18.36 20.09 10.88
N ILE A 221 -17.72 20.28 12.04
CA ILE A 221 -17.93 21.43 12.92
C ILE A 221 -17.51 22.72 12.21
N PHE A 222 -16.36 22.69 11.52
CA PHE A 222 -15.84 23.85 10.82
C PHE A 222 -16.81 24.37 9.76
N VAL A 223 -17.37 23.50 8.92
CA VAL A 223 -18.34 23.90 7.88
C VAL A 223 -19.78 24.01 8.39
N GLY A 224 -20.07 23.60 9.63
CA GLY A 224 -21.43 23.59 10.17
C GLY A 224 -22.31 22.49 9.59
N GLY A 225 -21.71 21.38 9.16
CA GLY A 225 -22.37 20.22 8.59
C GLY A 225 -22.85 19.20 9.63
N THR A 226 -23.23 18.02 9.14
CA THR A 226 -23.61 16.85 9.94
C THR A 226 -22.75 15.66 9.51
N THR A 227 -22.10 14.96 10.44
CA THR A 227 -21.43 13.69 10.12
C THR A 227 -22.16 12.51 10.75
N VAL A 228 -22.44 11.50 9.93
CA VAL A 228 -22.88 10.18 10.39
C VAL A 228 -21.65 9.29 10.59
N LEU A 229 -21.47 8.85 11.83
CA LEU A 229 -20.32 8.11 12.30
C LEU A 229 -20.68 6.65 12.55
N MET A 230 -19.73 5.74 12.35
CA MET A 230 -19.82 4.36 12.83
C MET A 230 -18.45 3.88 13.29
N SER A 231 -18.38 2.75 13.99
CA SER A 231 -17.08 2.22 14.42
C SER A 231 -16.27 1.64 13.24
N PRO A 232 -14.92 1.71 13.27
CA PRO A 232 -14.09 1.03 12.28
C PRO A 232 -14.36 -0.48 12.20
N LEU A 233 -14.68 -1.10 13.34
CA LEU A 233 -14.99 -2.53 13.41
C LEU A 233 -16.28 -2.85 12.65
N SER A 234 -17.30 -1.99 12.75
CA SER A 234 -18.56 -2.13 12.03
C SER A 234 -18.34 -2.16 10.51
N PHE A 235 -17.47 -1.28 10.00
CA PHE A 235 -17.06 -1.29 8.59
C PHE A 235 -16.29 -2.58 8.22
N LEU A 236 -15.24 -2.93 8.97
CA LEU A 236 -14.39 -4.09 8.66
C LEU A 236 -15.16 -5.42 8.64
N GLN A 237 -16.18 -5.53 9.51
CA GLN A 237 -17.08 -6.68 9.57
C GLN A 237 -18.05 -6.72 8.39
N ARG A 238 -18.69 -5.58 8.05
CA ARG A 238 -19.68 -5.48 6.98
C ARG A 238 -19.45 -4.21 6.13
N PRO A 239 -18.56 -4.26 5.12
CA PRO A 239 -18.23 -3.09 4.31
C PRO A 239 -19.43 -2.47 3.57
N ALA A 240 -20.46 -3.27 3.25
CA ALA A 240 -21.69 -2.79 2.62
C ALA A 240 -22.41 -1.72 3.46
N ARG A 241 -22.25 -1.74 4.79
CA ARG A 241 -22.84 -0.74 5.70
C ARG A 241 -22.36 0.67 5.35
N TRP A 242 -21.11 0.84 4.94
CA TRP A 242 -20.57 2.14 4.55
C TRP A 242 -21.33 2.74 3.36
N LEU A 243 -21.51 1.95 2.29
CA LEU A 243 -22.20 2.41 1.07
C LEU A 243 -23.70 2.63 1.32
N ARG A 244 -24.33 1.77 2.12
CA ARG A 244 -25.73 1.97 2.53
C ARG A 244 -25.91 3.25 3.33
N THR A 245 -25.04 3.53 4.29
CA THR A 245 -25.11 4.77 5.07
C THR A 245 -24.88 6.01 4.20
N ILE A 246 -23.95 5.95 3.24
CA ILE A 246 -23.80 7.05 2.25
C ILE A 246 -25.10 7.29 1.50
N SER A 247 -25.74 6.23 1.02
CA SER A 247 -27.00 6.33 0.29
C SER A 247 -28.16 6.84 1.14
N GLU A 248 -28.38 6.25 2.31
CA GLU A 248 -29.48 6.57 3.23
C GLU A 248 -29.46 8.03 3.67
N TYR A 249 -28.28 8.53 4.04
CA TYR A 249 -28.10 9.89 4.53
C TYR A 249 -27.72 10.89 3.43
N ARG A 250 -27.67 10.45 2.17
CA ARG A 250 -27.27 11.23 1.00
C ARG A 250 -25.94 11.97 1.23
N ALA A 251 -24.95 11.25 1.74
CA ALA A 251 -23.69 11.83 2.15
C ALA A 251 -22.89 12.35 0.96
N VAL A 252 -22.42 13.59 1.06
CA VAL A 252 -21.65 14.29 0.03
C VAL A 252 -20.16 13.98 0.13
N VAL A 253 -19.68 13.77 1.37
CA VAL A 253 -18.26 13.55 1.66
C VAL A 253 -18.09 12.26 2.45
N SER A 254 -17.24 11.38 1.96
CA SER A 254 -16.77 10.21 2.69
C SER A 254 -15.50 9.69 2.06
N GLY A 255 -14.66 8.98 2.80
CA GLY A 255 -13.40 8.51 2.27
C GLY A 255 -12.64 7.68 3.26
N ALA A 256 -11.55 7.10 2.79
CA ALA A 256 -10.78 6.11 3.54
C ALA A 256 -9.42 5.88 2.88
N PRO A 257 -8.49 5.14 3.53
CA PRO A 257 -7.31 4.64 2.84
C PRO A 257 -7.69 3.70 1.69
N ASN A 258 -6.78 3.52 0.73
CA ASN A 258 -7.01 2.75 -0.49
C ASN A 258 -7.54 1.32 -0.23
N PHE A 259 -7.07 0.64 0.82
CA PHE A 259 -7.46 -0.72 1.20
C PHE A 259 -8.97 -0.85 1.45
N ALA A 260 -9.62 0.21 1.91
CA ALA A 260 -11.04 0.17 2.22
C ALA A 260 -11.89 0.00 0.96
N TYR A 261 -11.51 0.68 -0.13
CA TYR A 261 -12.12 0.52 -1.44
C TYR A 261 -11.91 -0.91 -1.96
N GLU A 262 -10.71 -1.47 -1.79
CA GLU A 262 -10.41 -2.85 -2.16
C GLU A 262 -11.24 -3.86 -1.32
N LEU A 263 -11.41 -3.59 -0.03
CA LEU A 263 -12.23 -4.42 0.84
C LEU A 263 -13.70 -4.42 0.40
N CYS A 264 -14.23 -3.28 -0.04
CA CYS A 264 -15.57 -3.18 -0.64
C CYS A 264 -15.68 -4.01 -1.92
N LEU A 265 -14.66 -3.98 -2.78
CA LEU A 265 -14.61 -4.81 -3.99
C LEU A 265 -14.65 -6.30 -3.65
N LYS A 266 -13.83 -6.74 -2.68
CA LYS A 266 -13.68 -8.14 -2.28
C LYS A 266 -14.90 -8.69 -1.54
N LYS A 267 -15.48 -7.94 -0.59
CA LYS A 267 -16.48 -8.48 0.35
C LYS A 267 -17.93 -8.21 -0.03
N ILE A 268 -18.24 -7.12 -0.71
CA ILE A 268 -19.63 -6.72 -0.93
C ILE A 268 -20.26 -7.55 -2.04
N LYS A 269 -21.31 -8.28 -1.70
CA LYS A 269 -22.15 -9.03 -2.66
C LYS A 269 -23.28 -8.13 -3.20
N PRO A 270 -23.75 -8.33 -4.44
CA PRO A 270 -24.83 -7.50 -5.02
C PRO A 270 -26.09 -7.38 -4.16
N ALA A 271 -26.55 -8.47 -3.55
CA ALA A 271 -27.72 -8.47 -2.66
C ALA A 271 -27.55 -7.56 -1.42
N GLU A 272 -26.32 -7.37 -0.94
CA GLU A 272 -26.03 -6.54 0.23
C GLU A 272 -26.04 -5.04 -0.07
N ILE A 273 -26.14 -4.65 -1.34
CA ILE A 273 -26.21 -3.25 -1.80
C ILE A 273 -27.40 -3.04 -2.74
N ASP A 274 -28.38 -3.93 -2.72
CA ASP A 274 -29.60 -3.72 -3.47
C ASP A 274 -30.31 -2.44 -3.01
N GLY A 275 -30.75 -1.66 -4.01
CA GLY A 275 -31.45 -0.38 -3.83
C GLY A 275 -30.60 0.81 -3.37
N ILE A 276 -29.26 0.72 -3.30
CA ILE A 276 -28.45 1.89 -2.92
C ILE A 276 -28.34 2.90 -4.07
N ASP A 277 -28.23 4.17 -3.70
CA ASP A 277 -27.97 5.34 -4.55
C ASP A 277 -26.75 6.12 -4.02
N LEU A 278 -25.65 6.07 -4.76
CA LEU A 278 -24.38 6.75 -4.46
C LEU A 278 -24.20 8.06 -5.23
N SER A 279 -25.23 8.55 -5.94
CA SER A 279 -25.16 9.81 -6.72
C SER A 279 -24.89 11.05 -5.87
N SER A 280 -25.17 10.99 -4.57
CA SER A 280 -24.85 12.05 -3.61
C SER A 280 -23.35 12.13 -3.28
N TRP A 281 -22.61 11.03 -3.45
CA TRP A 281 -21.22 10.92 -3.02
C TRP A 281 -20.28 11.67 -3.97
N ARG A 282 -20.09 12.96 -3.67
CA ARG A 282 -19.33 13.90 -4.49
C ARG A 282 -17.84 13.86 -4.21
N VAL A 283 -17.43 13.68 -2.94
CA VAL A 283 -16.02 13.64 -2.54
C VAL A 283 -15.72 12.30 -1.89
N ALA A 284 -15.08 11.41 -2.66
CA ALA A 284 -14.58 10.10 -2.27
C ALA A 284 -13.06 10.16 -2.06
N PHE A 285 -12.63 10.68 -0.90
CA PHE A 285 -11.21 10.91 -0.66
C PHE A 285 -10.44 9.62 -0.37
N SER A 286 -9.23 9.51 -0.93
CA SER A 286 -8.30 8.42 -0.66
C SER A 286 -6.94 8.97 -0.30
N GLY A 287 -6.37 8.50 0.80
CA GLY A 287 -5.10 9.00 1.31
C GLY A 287 -4.59 8.17 2.49
N ALA A 288 -3.58 8.70 3.18
CA ALA A 288 -2.82 8.04 4.25
C ALA A 288 -1.92 6.88 3.80
N GLU A 289 -2.17 6.18 2.68
CA GLU A 289 -1.32 5.11 2.15
C GLU A 289 -1.14 5.23 0.63
N PRO A 290 -0.27 4.44 -0.02
CA PRO A 290 -0.16 4.44 -1.47
C PRO A 290 -1.52 4.22 -2.16
N ILE A 291 -1.86 5.13 -3.06
CA ILE A 291 -3.15 5.14 -3.75
C ILE A 291 -3.00 4.38 -5.07
N ARG A 292 -3.83 3.35 -5.29
CA ARG A 292 -3.77 2.50 -6.48
C ARG A 292 -4.87 2.89 -7.46
N SER A 293 -4.47 3.31 -8.66
CA SER A 293 -5.38 3.63 -9.76
C SER A 293 -6.26 2.44 -10.14
N SER A 294 -5.72 1.23 -10.12
CA SER A 294 -6.44 -0.02 -10.44
C SER A 294 -7.59 -0.29 -9.47
N THR A 295 -7.38 -0.10 -8.16
CA THR A 295 -8.43 -0.17 -7.13
C THR A 295 -9.53 0.85 -7.42
N MET A 296 -9.16 2.09 -7.72
CA MET A 296 -10.14 3.16 -8.01
C MET A 296 -10.96 2.88 -9.27
N ARG A 297 -10.33 2.48 -10.38
CA ARG A 297 -11.01 2.15 -11.64
C ARG A 297 -11.99 0.98 -11.45
N ARG A 298 -11.56 -0.10 -10.77
CA ARG A 298 -12.43 -1.24 -10.45
C ARG A 298 -13.60 -0.85 -9.55
N PHE A 299 -13.36 0.00 -8.55
CA PHE A 299 -14.41 0.49 -7.66
C PHE A 299 -15.45 1.33 -8.44
N ALA A 300 -15.00 2.27 -9.27
CA ALA A 300 -15.90 3.04 -10.12
C ALA A 300 -16.69 2.15 -11.08
N ALA A 301 -16.06 1.15 -11.71
CA ALA A 301 -16.74 0.21 -12.59
C ALA A 301 -17.82 -0.60 -11.85
N LYS A 302 -17.50 -1.16 -10.68
CA LYS A 302 -18.44 -1.98 -9.89
C LYS A 302 -19.61 -1.15 -9.36
N PHE A 303 -19.33 0.03 -8.83
CA PHE A 303 -20.32 0.84 -8.10
C PHE A 303 -20.96 1.96 -8.94
N GLY A 304 -20.50 2.17 -10.18
CA GLY A 304 -21.06 3.17 -11.09
C GLY A 304 -22.52 2.91 -11.46
N GLN A 305 -22.91 1.63 -11.56
CA GLN A 305 -24.31 1.23 -11.75
C GLN A 305 -25.25 1.67 -10.61
N TYR A 306 -24.69 1.98 -9.43
CA TYR A 306 -25.41 2.50 -8.28
C TYR A 306 -25.27 4.02 -8.13
N GLY A 307 -24.83 4.73 -9.16
CA GLY A 307 -24.72 6.20 -9.18
C GLY A 307 -23.39 6.77 -8.71
N PHE A 308 -22.39 5.96 -8.36
CA PHE A 308 -21.06 6.45 -8.04
C PHE A 308 -20.35 7.01 -9.29
N SER A 309 -19.75 8.19 -9.21
CA SER A 309 -19.00 8.78 -10.32
C SER A 309 -17.50 8.57 -10.15
N ASP A 310 -16.80 8.21 -11.24
CA ASP A 310 -15.34 8.17 -11.30
C ASP A 310 -14.70 9.54 -10.96
N SER A 311 -15.40 10.63 -11.31
CA SER A 311 -15.01 11.99 -10.99
C SER A 311 -15.13 12.33 -9.51
N SER A 312 -15.80 11.50 -8.69
CA SER A 312 -15.92 11.72 -7.25
C SER A 312 -14.63 11.44 -6.49
N PHE A 313 -13.68 10.69 -7.06
CA PHE A 313 -12.42 10.38 -6.38
C PHE A 313 -11.62 11.64 -6.06
N TYR A 314 -11.09 11.68 -4.85
CA TYR A 314 -10.21 12.74 -4.38
C TYR A 314 -8.94 12.16 -3.77
N PRO A 315 -7.93 11.81 -4.58
CA PRO A 315 -6.62 11.43 -4.07
C PRO A 315 -5.99 12.60 -3.29
N CYS A 316 -5.47 12.32 -2.11
CA CYS A 316 -4.84 13.33 -1.27
C CYS A 316 -3.65 12.79 -0.47
N TYR A 317 -2.73 13.69 -0.17
CA TYR A 317 -1.53 13.43 0.61
C TYR A 317 -1.55 14.26 1.90
N GLY A 318 -1.07 13.65 2.99
CA GLY A 318 -1.14 14.22 4.31
C GLY A 318 -0.46 13.39 5.40
N LEU A 319 -0.12 14.05 6.50
CA LEU A 319 0.52 13.48 7.67
C LEU A 319 0.25 14.34 8.91
N ALA A 320 0.32 13.73 10.10
CA ALA A 320 0.05 14.40 11.37
C ALA A 320 0.96 15.61 11.63
N GLU A 321 2.23 15.55 11.23
CA GLU A 321 3.19 16.65 11.36
C GLU A 321 2.79 17.91 10.56
N ALA A 322 1.98 17.74 9.52
CA ALA A 322 1.34 18.82 8.77
C ALA A 322 -0.13 19.02 9.19
N THR A 323 -0.48 18.63 10.42
CA THR A 323 -1.84 18.56 10.95
C THR A 323 -2.70 17.48 10.29
N LEU A 324 -2.95 17.56 8.98
CA LEU A 324 -3.56 16.49 8.19
C LEU A 324 -3.27 16.69 6.69
N LEU A 325 -4.01 17.56 6.00
CA LEU A 325 -3.96 17.69 4.54
C LEU A 325 -2.75 18.53 4.10
N VAL A 326 -1.98 18.03 3.14
CA VAL A 326 -0.86 18.76 2.50
C VAL A 326 -1.17 19.07 1.05
N ALA A 327 -1.61 18.05 0.29
CA ALA A 327 -1.94 18.19 -1.12
C ALA A 327 -3.22 17.43 -1.47
N GLY A 328 -4.00 17.99 -2.39
CA GLY A 328 -5.21 17.36 -2.91
C GLY A 328 -5.71 18.05 -4.19
N GLY A 329 -6.75 17.48 -4.80
CA GLY A 329 -7.43 18.08 -5.94
C GLY A 329 -8.10 19.42 -5.64
N HIS A 330 -8.58 20.11 -6.68
CA HIS A 330 -9.43 21.30 -6.56
C HIS A 330 -10.89 20.89 -6.73
N GLY A 331 -11.48 20.40 -5.65
CA GLY A 331 -12.73 19.63 -5.71
C GLY A 331 -12.51 18.23 -6.28
N PRO A 332 -13.59 17.44 -6.36
CA PRO A 332 -13.56 16.14 -7.03
C PRO A 332 -13.33 16.32 -8.53
N GLY A 333 -12.56 15.43 -9.13
CA GLY A 333 -12.23 15.47 -10.55
C GLY A 333 -11.86 14.08 -11.07
N LYS A 334 -11.75 13.94 -12.40
CA LYS A 334 -11.29 12.68 -13.00
C LYS A 334 -9.93 12.29 -12.43
N LEU A 335 -9.79 11.01 -12.10
CA LEU A 335 -8.54 10.43 -11.63
C LEU A 335 -7.44 10.72 -12.66
N ALA A 336 -6.40 11.42 -12.24
CA ALA A 336 -5.22 11.69 -13.04
C ALA A 336 -4.07 10.79 -12.57
N THR A 337 -3.40 10.16 -13.53
CA THR A 337 -2.30 9.23 -13.28
C THR A 337 -1.10 9.57 -14.17
N CYS A 338 0.03 8.94 -13.87
CA CYS A 338 1.27 9.05 -14.63
C CYS A 338 1.92 7.66 -14.68
N SER A 339 2.18 7.16 -15.90
CA SER A 339 2.99 5.96 -16.09
C SER A 339 4.47 6.30 -16.05
N VAL A 340 5.22 5.58 -15.24
CA VAL A 340 6.65 5.78 -14.99
C VAL A 340 7.41 4.49 -15.29
N ASP A 341 8.56 4.61 -15.95
CA ASP A 341 9.48 3.48 -16.14
C ASP A 341 10.06 3.06 -14.77
N PRO A 342 9.93 1.79 -14.32
CA PRO A 342 10.48 1.35 -13.05
C PRO A 342 11.99 1.58 -12.93
N ASP A 343 12.72 1.53 -14.04
CA ASP A 343 14.16 1.76 -14.08
C ASP A 343 14.53 3.20 -13.67
N ASP A 344 13.69 4.17 -14.01
CA ASP A 344 13.90 5.58 -13.70
C ASP A 344 13.78 5.84 -12.19
N LEU A 345 12.80 5.18 -11.56
CA LEU A 345 12.62 5.19 -10.10
C LEU A 345 13.78 4.48 -9.38
N GLN A 346 14.36 3.46 -10.02
CA GLN A 346 15.41 2.61 -9.45
C GLN A 346 16.83 3.18 -9.56
N LYS A 347 17.19 3.81 -10.69
CA LYS A 347 18.59 4.13 -11.05
C LYS A 347 19.02 5.56 -10.71
N HIS A 348 18.18 6.57 -10.99
CA HIS A 348 18.60 7.98 -10.87
C HIS A 348 17.53 8.95 -10.33
N GLY A 349 16.31 8.47 -10.11
CA GLY A 349 15.21 9.29 -9.58
C GLY A 349 14.69 10.34 -10.55
N HIS A 350 15.19 10.42 -11.79
CA HIS A 350 14.59 11.25 -12.84
C HIS A 350 13.52 10.42 -13.56
N VAL A 351 12.27 10.83 -13.43
CA VAL A 351 11.08 10.16 -13.95
C VAL A 351 10.84 10.58 -15.39
N THR A 352 11.10 9.67 -16.32
CA THR A 352 10.61 9.79 -17.70
C THR A 352 9.20 9.22 -17.74
N THR A 353 8.27 10.02 -18.24
CA THR A 353 6.87 9.63 -18.29
C THR A 353 6.61 8.95 -19.61
N VAL A 354 6.08 7.74 -19.56
CA VAL A 354 5.66 7.02 -20.77
C VAL A 354 4.24 7.48 -21.08
N ASP A 355 3.98 8.00 -22.28
CA ASP A 355 2.61 8.30 -22.69
C ASP A 355 1.81 7.00 -22.65
N ALA A 356 0.76 6.96 -21.83
CA ALA A 356 -0.13 5.83 -21.73
C ALA A 356 -0.97 5.73 -23.02
N GLN A 357 -0.41 5.11 -24.06
CA GLN A 357 -1.24 4.44 -25.05
C GLN A 357 -1.94 3.28 -24.32
N PRO A 358 -3.26 3.09 -24.50
CA PRO A 358 -3.91 1.88 -24.01
C PRO A 358 -3.14 0.68 -24.56
N ILE A 359 -2.66 -0.20 -23.68
CA ILE A 359 -2.19 -1.51 -24.09
C ILE A 359 -3.46 -2.32 -24.42
N GLU A 360 -4.10 -2.00 -25.54
CA GLU A 360 -4.92 -2.96 -26.25
C GLU A 360 -3.91 -3.92 -26.87
N SER A 361 -3.78 -5.10 -26.27
CA SER A 361 -3.18 -6.32 -26.84
C SER A 361 -2.29 -6.06 -28.07
N SER A 362 -1.14 -5.41 -27.86
CA SER A 362 -0.12 -5.36 -28.90
C SER A 362 0.72 -6.60 -28.72
N GLU A 363 0.67 -7.44 -29.74
CA GLU A 363 1.59 -8.55 -29.95
C GLU A 363 3.01 -8.09 -29.62
N HIS A 364 3.64 -8.85 -28.74
CA HIS A 364 5.00 -8.63 -28.28
C HIS A 364 5.95 -8.62 -29.48
N SER A 365 6.36 -7.44 -29.94
CA SER A 365 7.60 -7.31 -30.70
C SER A 365 8.75 -7.57 -29.73
N PHE A 366 9.28 -8.79 -29.78
CA PHE A 366 10.44 -9.25 -29.04
C PHE A 366 11.71 -8.56 -29.58
N ASP A 367 11.93 -7.30 -29.19
CA ASP A 367 13.26 -6.69 -29.29
C ASP A 367 13.97 -6.77 -27.93
N GLY A 368 14.63 -7.90 -27.69
CA GLY A 368 15.93 -8.03 -27.00
C GLY A 368 16.20 -7.44 -25.60
N GLY A 369 15.24 -6.79 -24.92
CA GLY A 369 15.45 -6.20 -23.60
C GLY A 369 14.25 -6.41 -22.68
N HIS A 370 14.46 -7.07 -21.54
CA HIS A 370 13.47 -7.16 -20.46
C HIS A 370 13.17 -5.75 -19.93
N ARG A 371 12.16 -5.08 -20.50
CA ARG A 371 11.68 -3.79 -20.00
C ARG A 371 10.53 -4.05 -19.03
N SER A 372 10.73 -3.76 -17.75
CA SER A 372 9.70 -3.88 -16.72
C SER A 372 8.46 -3.05 -17.08
N LEU A 373 7.27 -3.56 -16.77
CA LEU A 373 6.01 -2.87 -17.07
C LEU A 373 5.96 -1.49 -16.37
N PRO A 374 5.44 -0.44 -17.02
CA PRO A 374 5.32 0.89 -16.42
C PRO A 374 4.48 0.87 -15.12
N ILE A 375 4.96 1.56 -14.09
CA ILE A 375 4.22 1.76 -12.83
C ILE A 375 3.31 2.98 -12.98
N GLU A 376 2.02 2.81 -12.71
CA GLU A 376 1.04 3.90 -12.73
C GLU A 376 0.94 4.57 -11.35
N LEU A 377 1.39 5.82 -11.24
CA LEU A 377 1.32 6.64 -10.04
C LEU A 377 0.13 7.59 -10.08
N VAL A 378 -0.51 7.80 -8.92
CA VAL A 378 -1.69 8.67 -8.80
C VAL A 378 -1.29 10.10 -8.44
N ASN A 379 -1.89 11.06 -9.15
CA ASN A 379 -1.77 12.48 -8.85
C ASN A 379 -2.45 12.81 -7.51
N CYS A 380 -1.66 13.18 -6.50
CA CYS A 380 -2.14 13.56 -5.17
C CYS A 380 -2.50 15.06 -5.06
N GLY A 381 -2.53 15.76 -6.19
CA GLY A 381 -2.92 17.16 -6.29
C GLY A 381 -1.83 18.13 -5.87
N ARG A 382 -2.24 19.29 -5.34
CA ARG A 382 -1.36 20.38 -4.92
C ARG A 382 -1.87 21.00 -3.62
N PRO A 383 -1.08 21.83 -2.93
CA PRO A 383 -1.58 22.61 -1.81
C PRO A 383 -2.87 23.37 -2.14
N PRO A 384 -3.95 23.26 -1.34
CA PRO A 384 -5.21 23.93 -1.64
C PRO A 384 -5.20 25.46 -1.52
N MET A 385 -4.23 26.04 -0.80
CA MET A 385 -4.12 27.49 -0.65
C MET A 385 -2.72 27.97 -1.06
N ASN A 386 -1.96 28.53 -0.12
CA ASN A 386 -0.67 29.19 -0.35
C ASN A 386 0.46 28.50 0.42
N GLU A 387 0.26 27.24 0.81
CA GLU A 387 1.31 26.42 1.39
C GLU A 387 2.31 26.00 0.32
N GLU A 388 3.53 25.72 0.76
CA GLU A 388 4.61 25.33 -0.12
C GLU A 388 4.92 23.84 0.05
N VAL A 389 5.03 23.17 -1.08
CA VAL A 389 5.55 21.81 -1.18
C VAL A 389 6.71 21.85 -2.17
N VAL A 390 7.90 21.50 -1.70
CA VAL A 390 9.11 21.44 -2.50
C VAL A 390 9.71 20.05 -2.40
N ILE A 391 10.25 19.55 -3.51
CA ILE A 391 10.95 18.27 -3.55
C ILE A 391 12.43 18.56 -3.37
N VAL A 392 13.07 17.88 -2.44
CA VAL A 392 14.44 18.19 -2.03
C VAL A 392 15.27 16.92 -2.05
N ASP A 393 16.44 16.98 -2.67
CA ASP A 393 17.41 15.91 -2.60
C ASP A 393 17.83 15.75 -1.12
N PRO A 394 17.59 14.59 -0.48
CA PRO A 394 17.72 14.44 0.96
C PRO A 394 19.16 14.56 1.47
N ASP A 395 20.14 14.37 0.59
CA ASP A 395 21.57 14.35 0.93
C ASP A 395 22.19 15.73 0.71
N THR A 396 21.99 16.30 -0.48
CA THR A 396 22.53 17.63 -0.84
C THR A 396 21.70 18.78 -0.27
N ARG A 397 20.43 18.52 0.09
CA ARG A 397 19.43 19.52 0.51
C ARG A 397 19.15 20.59 -0.56
N LEU A 398 19.41 20.28 -1.82
CA LEU A 398 19.06 21.14 -2.95
C LEU A 398 17.65 20.81 -3.45
N PRO A 399 16.84 21.80 -3.86
CA PRO A 399 15.58 21.55 -4.53
C PRO A 399 15.77 20.73 -5.81
N CYS A 400 14.92 19.72 -5.98
CA CYS A 400 14.79 18.94 -7.21
C CYS A 400 13.95 19.71 -8.25
N GLY A 401 14.30 19.55 -9.53
CA GLY A 401 13.48 20.02 -10.64
C GLY A 401 12.22 19.16 -10.84
N GLU A 402 11.37 19.55 -11.80
CA GLU A 402 10.22 18.72 -12.19
C GLU A 402 10.65 17.30 -12.58
N ASN A 403 9.76 16.34 -12.33
CA ASN A 403 9.97 14.92 -12.60
C ASN A 403 11.22 14.32 -11.94
N ARG A 404 11.77 14.94 -10.89
CA ARG A 404 12.86 14.35 -10.11
C ARG A 404 12.40 13.98 -8.71
N VAL A 405 12.59 12.73 -8.34
CA VAL A 405 12.28 12.17 -7.03
C VAL A 405 13.21 12.77 -5.98
N GLY A 406 12.63 13.18 -4.87
CA GLY A 406 13.33 13.62 -3.68
C GLY A 406 12.40 13.55 -2.47
N GLU A 407 12.90 14.00 -1.32
CA GLU A 407 12.11 14.13 -0.09
C GLU A 407 11.09 15.26 -0.22
N ILE A 408 9.86 15.00 0.19
CA ILE A 408 8.78 15.98 0.20
C ILE A 408 8.96 16.90 1.42
N TRP A 409 9.26 18.17 1.18
CA TRP A 409 9.41 19.20 2.20
C TRP A 409 8.23 20.18 2.16
N ILE A 410 7.70 20.51 3.32
CA ILE A 410 6.43 21.23 3.46
C ILE A 410 6.63 22.48 4.32
N ARG A 411 6.07 23.61 3.90
CA ARG A 411 6.06 24.85 4.68
C ARG A 411 4.69 25.52 4.62
N GLY A 412 4.17 25.94 5.77
CA GLY A 412 2.93 26.69 5.84
C GLY A 412 2.32 26.71 7.24
N PRO A 413 1.24 27.48 7.46
CA PRO A 413 0.67 27.66 8.80
C PRO A 413 0.03 26.40 9.39
N HIS A 414 -0.25 25.37 8.57
CA HIS A 414 -0.73 24.05 9.00
C HIS A 414 0.37 23.13 9.56
N VAL A 415 1.66 23.45 9.35
CA VAL A 415 2.76 22.65 9.89
C VAL A 415 2.76 22.75 11.42
N ALA A 416 2.75 21.60 12.08
CA ALA A 416 2.73 21.49 13.53
C ALA A 416 4.01 22.07 14.17
N ARG A 417 4.00 22.25 15.49
CA ARG A 417 5.11 22.92 16.19
C ARG A 417 6.34 22.05 16.42
N GLY A 418 6.19 20.74 16.29
CA GLY A 418 7.18 19.78 16.74
C GLY A 418 6.56 18.58 17.42
N TYR A 419 7.43 17.81 18.06
CA TYR A 419 7.08 16.69 18.90
C TYR A 419 7.15 17.09 20.38
N HIS A 420 6.14 16.69 21.15
CA HIS A 420 6.06 16.95 22.59
C HIS A 420 7.28 16.37 23.31
N ASN A 421 7.91 17.16 24.17
CA ASN A 421 9.09 16.79 24.95
C ASN A 421 10.28 16.23 24.16
N ARG A 422 10.39 16.54 22.86
CA ARG A 422 11.43 16.00 21.96
C ARG A 422 12.08 17.10 21.10
N PRO A 423 12.92 17.97 21.69
CA PRO A 423 13.53 19.09 20.97
C PRO A 423 14.47 18.65 19.83
N GLU A 424 15.19 17.54 20.00
CA GLU A 424 16.12 17.03 18.99
C GLU A 424 15.38 16.46 17.76
N ASP A 425 14.39 15.57 17.98
CA ASP A 425 13.53 15.08 16.89
C ASP A 425 12.79 16.25 16.21
N THR A 426 12.35 17.24 17.00
CA THR A 426 11.69 18.44 16.47
C THR A 426 12.63 19.21 15.55
N ALA A 427 13.86 19.49 15.97
CA ALA A 427 14.83 20.19 15.14
C ALA A 427 15.17 19.40 13.86
N ALA A 428 15.33 18.07 13.97
CA ALA A 428 15.64 17.22 12.82
C ALA A 428 14.51 17.17 11.77
N THR A 429 13.25 17.23 12.21
CA THR A 429 12.08 17.08 11.34
C THR A 429 11.49 18.42 10.88
N PHE A 430 11.42 19.44 11.73
CA PHE A 430 10.67 20.69 11.46
C PHE A 430 11.54 21.89 11.04
N ASN A 431 12.87 21.77 11.15
CA ASN A 431 13.80 22.84 10.80
C ASN A 431 14.61 22.50 9.53
N GLY A 432 13.97 21.90 8.53
CA GLY A 432 14.58 21.70 7.21
C GLY A 432 15.02 23.04 6.61
N GLN A 433 16.28 23.10 6.18
CA GLN A 433 16.88 24.25 5.52
C GLN A 433 17.46 23.82 4.17
N LEU A 434 17.07 24.54 3.11
CA LEU A 434 17.58 24.32 1.76
C LEU A 434 19.04 24.78 1.67
N ALA A 435 19.87 24.05 0.91
CA ALA A 435 21.29 24.38 0.81
C ALA A 435 21.59 25.61 -0.07
N ASN A 436 20.67 25.97 -0.97
CA ASN A 436 20.83 27.07 -1.93
C ASN A 436 20.13 28.37 -1.52
N SER A 437 19.55 28.43 -0.32
CA SER A 437 18.86 29.63 0.17
C SER A 437 18.92 29.72 1.69
N ASP A 438 18.73 30.93 2.21
CA ASP A 438 18.51 31.15 3.64
C ASP A 438 17.05 30.81 4.05
N GLU A 439 16.26 30.28 3.12
CA GLU A 439 14.90 29.84 3.38
C GLU A 439 14.89 28.51 4.14
N GLY A 440 14.44 28.55 5.39
CA GLY A 440 14.30 27.40 6.27
C GLY A 440 12.87 27.19 6.78
N GLY A 441 12.76 26.39 7.84
CA GLY A 441 11.49 26.10 8.51
C GLY A 441 10.60 25.11 7.75
N TYR A 442 11.20 24.26 6.92
CA TYR A 442 10.48 23.19 6.25
C TYR A 442 10.32 21.97 7.17
N LEU A 443 9.12 21.42 7.19
CA LEU A 443 8.86 20.06 7.64
C LEU A 443 9.42 19.07 6.62
N ARG A 444 10.32 18.21 7.05
CA ARG A 444 10.83 17.05 6.31
C ARG A 444 9.91 15.86 6.55
N SER A 445 9.10 15.47 5.56
CA SER A 445 8.12 14.39 5.77
C SER A 445 8.77 13.00 5.89
N GLY A 446 9.96 12.82 5.32
CA GLY A 446 10.59 11.51 5.13
C GLY A 446 9.97 10.67 4.02
N ASP A 447 8.94 11.19 3.34
CA ASP A 447 8.31 10.58 2.17
C ASP A 447 8.98 11.08 0.89
N LEU A 448 8.98 10.23 -0.13
CA LEU A 448 9.58 10.49 -1.44
C LEU A 448 8.49 10.77 -2.47
N GLY A 449 8.76 11.71 -3.37
CA GLY A 449 7.86 12.05 -4.45
C GLY A 449 8.51 12.99 -5.46
N PHE A 450 7.75 13.37 -6.47
CA PHE A 450 8.16 14.36 -7.46
C PHE A 450 6.98 15.29 -7.82
N ILE A 451 7.29 16.44 -8.41
CA ILE A 451 6.29 17.35 -8.98
C ILE A 451 6.27 17.19 -10.49
N ARG A 452 5.06 17.06 -11.06
CA ARG A 452 4.80 17.11 -12.50
C ARG A 452 3.61 18.00 -12.77
N ASN A 453 3.76 18.99 -13.65
CA ASN A 453 2.71 19.97 -13.99
C ASN A 453 2.12 20.65 -12.73
N GLY A 454 2.96 20.93 -11.73
CA GLY A 454 2.56 21.51 -10.45
C GLY A 454 1.80 20.58 -9.50
N SER A 455 1.66 19.28 -9.82
CA SER A 455 1.01 18.27 -8.98
C SER A 455 2.02 17.31 -8.35
N LEU A 456 1.73 16.88 -7.12
CA LEU A 456 2.51 15.92 -6.36
C LEU A 456 2.17 14.49 -6.73
N TYR A 457 3.21 13.69 -6.98
CA TYR A 457 3.15 12.24 -7.12
C TYR A 457 4.03 11.62 -6.03
N VAL A 458 3.42 10.83 -5.14
CA VAL A 458 4.12 10.16 -4.05
C VAL A 458 4.65 8.82 -4.55
N THR A 459 5.92 8.53 -4.29
CA THR A 459 6.62 7.33 -4.77
C THR A 459 6.94 6.35 -3.65
N GLY A 460 6.96 6.79 -2.39
CA GLY A 460 7.22 5.89 -1.26
C GLY A 460 7.80 6.60 -0.07
N ARG A 461 8.52 5.86 0.79
CA ARG A 461 9.11 6.40 2.02
C ARG A 461 10.60 6.11 2.10
N ARG A 462 11.40 7.14 2.41
CA ARG A 462 12.87 7.03 2.38
C ARG A 462 13.42 5.94 3.29
N LYS A 463 12.88 5.82 4.50
CA LYS A 463 13.34 4.80 5.49
C LYS A 463 12.93 3.37 5.14
N GLU A 464 12.01 3.20 4.20
CA GLU A 464 11.46 1.89 3.80
C GLU A 464 12.00 1.45 2.43
N LEU A 465 12.71 2.32 1.71
CA LEU A 465 13.33 2.00 0.43
C LEU A 465 14.33 0.84 0.58
N LEU A 466 14.14 -0.21 -0.23
CA LEU A 466 15.03 -1.37 -0.24
C LEU A 466 16.08 -1.14 -1.33
N ILE A 467 17.35 -1.14 -0.96
CA ILE A 467 18.45 -0.99 -1.93
C ILE A 467 19.08 -2.35 -2.13
N ILE A 468 18.90 -2.92 -3.33
CA ILE A 468 19.39 -4.25 -3.70
C ILE A 468 20.29 -4.08 -4.92
N ARG A 469 21.57 -4.47 -4.81
CA ARG A 469 22.57 -4.35 -5.88
C ARG A 469 22.63 -2.94 -6.52
N GLY A 470 22.44 -1.89 -5.70
CA GLY A 470 22.48 -0.49 -6.13
C GLY A 470 21.21 0.04 -6.81
N ARG A 471 20.12 -0.76 -6.86
CA ARG A 471 18.81 -0.36 -7.38
C ARG A 471 17.82 -0.13 -6.24
N ASN A 472 16.97 0.90 -6.37
CA ASN A 472 15.96 1.27 -5.38
C ASN A 472 14.63 0.54 -5.61
N HIS A 473 14.29 -0.43 -4.77
CA HIS A 473 13.01 -1.12 -4.80
C HIS A 473 12.08 -0.60 -3.70
N TYR A 474 10.88 -0.18 -4.08
CA TYR A 474 9.87 0.23 -3.12
C TYR A 474 9.13 -1.01 -2.58
N PRO A 475 9.01 -1.20 -1.26
CA PRO A 475 8.34 -2.37 -0.70
C PRO A 475 6.92 -2.59 -1.22
N HIS A 476 6.17 -1.52 -1.43
CA HIS A 476 4.77 -1.61 -1.86
C HIS A 476 4.60 -2.07 -3.31
N ASP A 477 5.63 -1.91 -4.15
CA ASP A 477 5.64 -2.41 -5.53
C ASP A 477 5.84 -3.94 -5.52
N LEU A 478 6.83 -4.42 -4.75
CA LEU A 478 7.04 -5.85 -4.51
C LEU A 478 5.78 -6.49 -3.91
N GLU A 479 5.18 -5.85 -2.91
CA GLU A 479 3.95 -6.32 -2.29
C GLU A 479 2.76 -6.34 -3.24
N ALA A 480 2.68 -5.41 -4.20
CA ALA A 480 1.63 -5.41 -5.21
C ALA A 480 1.72 -6.66 -6.10
N THR A 481 2.92 -6.96 -6.60
CA THR A 481 3.20 -8.18 -7.40
C THR A 481 2.95 -9.45 -6.61
N VAL A 482 3.37 -9.49 -5.33
CA VAL A 482 3.05 -10.61 -4.44
C VAL A 482 1.53 -10.79 -4.35
N GLN A 483 0.79 -9.72 -4.08
CA GLN A 483 -0.67 -9.79 -3.88
C GLN A 483 -1.45 -10.16 -5.14
N SER A 484 -0.93 -9.83 -6.33
CA SER A 484 -1.53 -10.23 -7.61
C SER A 484 -1.14 -11.63 -8.04
N SER A 485 -0.17 -12.27 -7.36
CA SER A 485 0.34 -13.58 -7.79
C SER A 485 -0.68 -14.70 -7.66
N HIS A 486 -1.59 -14.65 -6.67
CA HIS A 486 -2.59 -15.70 -6.47
C HIS A 486 -3.83 -15.18 -5.72
N GLU A 487 -5.03 -15.69 -6.06
CA GLU A 487 -6.32 -15.20 -5.53
C GLU A 487 -6.50 -15.34 -4.01
N MET A 488 -5.85 -16.35 -3.42
CA MET A 488 -5.87 -16.62 -1.97
C MET A 488 -5.01 -15.65 -1.16
N LEU A 489 -4.20 -14.80 -1.79
CA LEU A 489 -3.37 -13.81 -1.09
C LEU A 489 -4.23 -12.61 -0.68
N ILE A 490 -4.01 -12.11 0.54
CA ILE A 490 -4.81 -11.00 1.09
C ILE A 490 -4.26 -9.66 0.56
N PRO A 491 -5.06 -8.87 -0.19
CA PRO A 491 -4.64 -7.53 -0.62
C PRO A 491 -4.31 -6.63 0.57
N GLY A 492 -3.22 -5.86 0.44
CA GLY A 492 -2.69 -5.04 1.53
C GLY A 492 -2.20 -5.84 2.75
N GLY A 493 -2.03 -7.16 2.62
CA GLY A 493 -1.52 -8.06 3.66
C GLY A 493 -0.07 -8.49 3.48
N GLY A 494 0.70 -7.72 2.71
CA GLY A 494 2.11 -8.00 2.42
C GLY A 494 3.08 -7.13 3.23
N GLY A 495 4.34 -7.56 3.28
CA GLY A 495 5.47 -6.78 3.75
C GLY A 495 6.75 -7.25 3.06
N ALA A 496 7.53 -6.33 2.51
CA ALA A 496 8.87 -6.61 1.98
C ALA A 496 9.96 -5.93 2.82
N PHE A 497 11.04 -6.65 3.13
CA PHE A 497 12.19 -6.10 3.85
C PHE A 497 13.49 -6.84 3.53
N LEU A 498 14.61 -6.20 3.83
CA LEU A 498 15.95 -6.79 3.69
C LEU A 498 16.43 -7.35 5.03
N VAL A 499 17.12 -8.48 4.95
CA VAL A 499 17.92 -9.06 6.03
C VAL A 499 19.36 -9.13 5.57
N GLU A 500 20.30 -8.84 6.47
CA GLU A 500 21.72 -8.95 6.16
C GLU A 500 22.19 -10.34 6.56
N ASN A 501 22.76 -11.07 5.60
CA ASN A 501 23.36 -12.38 5.82
C ASN A 501 24.69 -12.44 5.07
N ASP A 502 25.78 -12.78 5.77
CA ASP A 502 27.15 -12.78 5.24
C ASP A 502 27.58 -11.48 4.51
N GLY A 503 27.04 -10.33 4.94
CA GLY A 503 27.33 -9.02 4.36
C GLY A 503 26.54 -8.69 3.08
N GLU A 504 25.60 -9.55 2.68
CA GLU A 504 24.67 -9.30 1.58
C GLU A 504 23.25 -9.02 2.07
N ASN A 505 22.59 -8.05 1.44
CA ASN A 505 21.18 -7.74 1.68
C ASN A 505 20.29 -8.71 0.88
N GLN A 506 19.53 -9.53 1.60
CA GLN A 506 18.66 -10.56 1.06
C GLN A 506 17.17 -10.17 1.24
N LEU A 507 16.36 -10.30 0.18
CA LEU A 507 14.94 -9.94 0.22
C LEU A 507 14.09 -11.02 0.91
N VAL A 508 13.35 -10.61 1.93
CA VAL A 508 12.33 -11.41 2.61
C VAL A 508 10.95 -10.82 2.33
N LEU A 509 10.02 -11.69 1.91
CA LEU A 509 8.62 -11.37 1.67
C LEU A 509 7.74 -12.05 2.71
N VAL A 510 6.89 -11.28 3.38
CA VAL A 510 5.82 -11.79 4.24
C VAL A 510 4.47 -11.48 3.60
N GLN A 511 3.53 -12.42 3.63
CA GLN A 511 2.21 -12.21 3.02
C GLN A 511 1.11 -12.98 3.75
N GLU A 512 0.04 -12.29 4.14
CA GLU A 512 -1.16 -12.93 4.69
C GLU A 512 -1.91 -13.73 3.61
N VAL A 513 -2.33 -14.94 3.97
CA VAL A 513 -3.13 -15.84 3.11
C VAL A 513 -4.52 -16.05 3.70
N ASP A 514 -5.51 -16.23 2.83
CA ASP A 514 -6.89 -16.54 3.21
C ASP A 514 -6.96 -17.83 4.04
N ARG A 515 -7.89 -17.86 5.01
CA ARG A 515 -8.09 -19.01 5.89
C ARG A 515 -8.61 -20.23 5.13
N ALA A 516 -9.23 -20.02 3.98
CA ALA A 516 -9.73 -21.08 3.11
C ALA A 516 -8.62 -21.88 2.42
N ALA A 517 -7.42 -21.30 2.24
CA ALA A 517 -6.31 -21.96 1.55
C ALA A 517 -5.82 -23.20 2.33
N SER A 518 -5.78 -24.35 1.66
CA SER A 518 -5.23 -25.61 2.15
C SER A 518 -3.71 -25.56 2.29
N ALA A 519 -3.12 -26.60 2.92
CA ALA A 519 -1.66 -26.67 3.06
C ALA A 519 -0.95 -26.81 1.68
N ALA A 520 -1.49 -27.63 0.78
CA ALA A 520 -0.93 -27.84 -0.55
C ALA A 520 -0.99 -26.55 -1.40
N GLU A 521 -2.10 -25.80 -1.34
CA GLU A 521 -2.20 -24.50 -2.03
C GLU A 521 -1.19 -23.50 -1.50
N ARG A 522 -0.96 -23.45 -0.18
CA ARG A 522 0.06 -22.55 0.41
C ARG A 522 1.46 -22.85 -0.07
N GLU A 523 1.81 -24.13 -0.25
CA GLU A 523 3.10 -24.54 -0.80
C GLU A 523 3.21 -24.19 -2.29
N ALA A 524 2.15 -24.39 -3.07
CA ALA A 524 2.11 -24.07 -4.50
C ALA A 524 2.19 -22.56 -4.80
N ILE A 525 1.66 -21.71 -3.92
CA ILE A 525 1.70 -20.24 -4.06
C ILE A 525 3.13 -19.68 -3.99
N ILE A 526 4.04 -20.33 -3.27
CA ILE A 526 5.41 -19.82 -3.04
C ILE A 526 6.22 -19.73 -4.36
N PRO A 527 6.30 -20.78 -5.19
CA PRO A 527 6.90 -20.69 -6.52
C PRO A 527 6.31 -19.58 -7.39
N GLU A 528 4.98 -19.37 -7.35
CA GLU A 528 4.32 -18.32 -8.12
C GLU A 528 4.77 -16.92 -7.68
N ILE A 529 4.79 -16.65 -6.36
CA ILE A 529 5.30 -15.39 -5.80
C ILE A 529 6.73 -15.14 -6.26
N ARG A 530 7.61 -16.14 -6.10
CA ARG A 530 9.04 -16.00 -6.45
C ARG A 530 9.22 -15.70 -7.93
N ARG A 531 8.50 -16.43 -8.80
CA ARG A 531 8.55 -16.26 -10.25
C ARG A 531 8.10 -14.86 -10.66
N ASN A 532 6.96 -14.40 -10.16
CA ASN A 532 6.39 -13.11 -10.54
C ASN A 532 7.24 -11.94 -10.01
N VAL A 533 7.73 -12.01 -8.76
CA VAL A 533 8.60 -10.97 -8.20
C VAL A 533 9.93 -10.90 -8.97
N THR A 534 10.53 -12.04 -9.31
CA THR A 534 11.78 -12.06 -10.09
C THR A 534 11.54 -11.50 -11.49
N ALA A 535 10.46 -11.91 -12.16
CA ALA A 535 10.15 -11.47 -13.52
C ALA A 535 9.85 -9.97 -13.63
N GLU A 536 9.13 -9.40 -12.64
CA GLU A 536 8.72 -7.99 -12.70
C GLU A 536 9.78 -7.03 -12.13
N HIS A 537 10.50 -7.44 -11.09
CA HIS A 537 11.39 -6.55 -10.33
C HIS A 537 12.87 -6.82 -10.52
N ASP A 538 13.25 -7.91 -11.18
CA ASP A 538 14.65 -8.35 -11.32
C ASP A 538 15.34 -8.51 -9.94
N VAL A 539 14.57 -8.98 -8.95
CA VAL A 539 15.06 -9.19 -7.57
C VAL A 539 14.91 -10.64 -7.16
N PHE A 540 16.00 -11.18 -6.61
CA PHE A 540 16.02 -12.50 -6.00
C PHE A 540 15.32 -12.48 -4.63
N VAL A 541 14.30 -13.33 -4.47
CA VAL A 541 13.62 -13.55 -3.19
C VAL A 541 14.37 -14.63 -2.41
N HIS A 542 14.99 -14.24 -1.30
CA HIS A 542 15.66 -15.17 -0.39
C HIS A 542 14.65 -15.97 0.44
N GLU A 543 13.56 -15.33 0.85
CA GLU A 543 12.58 -15.98 1.72
C GLU A 543 11.15 -15.51 1.46
N VAL A 544 10.20 -16.46 1.53
CA VAL A 544 8.75 -16.20 1.49
C VAL A 544 8.09 -16.82 2.72
N ILE A 545 7.38 -15.99 3.49
CA ILE A 545 6.64 -16.40 4.69
C ILE A 545 5.17 -16.09 4.49
N LEU A 546 4.33 -17.12 4.40
CA LEU A 546 2.89 -16.96 4.43
C LEU A 546 2.41 -16.87 5.87
N LEU A 547 1.65 -15.83 6.18
CA LEU A 547 1.13 -15.53 7.52
C LEU A 547 -0.36 -15.86 7.62
N ARG A 548 -0.82 -16.18 8.83
CA ARG A 548 -2.26 -16.28 9.10
C ARG A 548 -2.93 -14.91 8.86
N MET A 549 -4.09 -14.88 8.20
CA MET A 549 -4.90 -13.66 8.05
C MET A 549 -5.12 -12.92 9.39
N GLY A 550 -4.76 -11.64 9.42
CA GLY A 550 -4.90 -10.72 10.55
C GLY A 550 -3.73 -10.75 11.54
N SER A 551 -2.60 -11.38 11.18
CA SER A 551 -1.39 -11.46 12.03
C SER A 551 -0.29 -10.50 11.62
N LEU A 552 -0.35 -9.90 10.43
CA LEU A 552 0.64 -8.92 10.00
C LEU A 552 0.61 -7.69 10.93
N PRO A 553 1.75 -7.26 11.48
CA PRO A 553 1.85 -6.04 12.27
C PRO A 553 1.41 -4.80 11.47
N ARG A 554 0.27 -4.23 11.86
CA ARG A 554 -0.26 -2.99 11.27
C ARG A 554 -0.46 -1.91 12.32
N THR A 555 -0.44 -0.65 11.86
CA THR A 555 -0.93 0.47 12.64
C THR A 555 -2.45 0.39 12.76
N THR A 556 -3.01 1.19 13.66
CA THR A 556 -4.46 1.30 13.82
C THR A 556 -5.18 1.90 12.60
N SER A 557 -4.46 2.55 11.68
CA SER A 557 -4.98 3.04 10.39
C SER A 557 -4.79 2.06 9.24
N GLY A 558 -4.20 0.88 9.49
CA GLY A 558 -4.04 -0.18 8.49
C GLY A 558 -2.66 -0.25 7.84
N LYS A 559 -1.77 0.73 8.09
CA LYS A 559 -0.41 0.77 7.53
C LYS A 559 0.45 -0.38 8.05
N VAL A 560 1.26 -0.97 7.17
CA VAL A 560 2.23 -2.02 7.52
C VAL A 560 3.33 -1.43 8.43
N ARG A 561 3.76 -2.18 9.45
CA ARG A 561 4.84 -1.77 10.37
C ARG A 561 6.11 -2.59 10.10
N TYR A 562 6.89 -2.20 9.10
CA TYR A 562 8.10 -2.92 8.67
C TYR A 562 9.12 -3.17 9.80
N ALA A 563 9.29 -2.21 10.72
CA ALA A 563 10.19 -2.39 11.86
C ALA A 563 9.75 -3.53 12.79
N ASP A 564 8.43 -3.65 13.05
CA ASP A 564 7.89 -4.71 13.90
C ASP A 564 7.93 -6.07 13.18
N ILE A 565 7.71 -6.08 11.86
CA ILE A 565 7.87 -7.30 11.03
C ILE A 565 9.31 -7.80 11.09
N ARG A 566 10.29 -6.92 10.87
CA ARG A 566 11.73 -7.27 10.93
C ARG A 566 12.12 -7.81 12.29
N GLU A 567 11.63 -7.20 13.37
CA GLU A 567 11.94 -7.67 14.72
C GLU A 567 11.26 -9.02 15.01
N GLN A 568 9.98 -9.19 14.64
CA GLN A 568 9.30 -10.48 14.80
C GLN A 568 9.95 -11.58 13.95
N TYR A 569 10.44 -11.24 12.76
CA TYR A 569 11.22 -12.15 11.93
C TYR A 569 12.51 -12.57 12.65
N ARG A 570 13.28 -11.59 13.15
CA ARG A 570 14.55 -11.82 13.87
C ARG A 570 14.36 -12.67 15.13
N LEU A 571 13.24 -12.49 15.83
CA LEU A 571 12.89 -13.24 17.04
C LEU A 571 12.21 -14.60 16.73
N GLY A 572 11.86 -14.89 15.47
CA GLY A 572 11.12 -16.09 15.09
C GLY A 572 9.66 -16.11 15.58
N GLU A 573 9.06 -14.94 15.83
CA GLU A 573 7.72 -14.77 16.42
C GLU A 573 6.60 -14.60 15.37
N LEU A 574 6.96 -14.48 14.09
CA LEU A 574 5.98 -14.40 13.00
C LEU A 574 5.05 -15.62 13.00
N GLN A 575 3.75 -15.37 12.94
CA GLN A 575 2.72 -16.42 12.92
C GLN A 575 2.60 -17.07 11.53
N SER A 576 3.68 -17.73 11.11
CA SER A 576 3.79 -18.37 9.80
C SER A 576 2.89 -19.59 9.69
N VAL A 577 2.18 -19.71 8.57
CA VAL A 577 1.40 -20.90 8.17
C VAL A 577 2.07 -21.71 7.07
N CYS A 578 3.02 -21.13 6.35
CA CYS A 578 3.93 -21.78 5.41
C CYS A 578 5.18 -20.89 5.28
N ARG A 579 6.36 -21.49 5.10
CA ARG A 579 7.64 -20.78 5.02
C ARG A 579 8.53 -21.50 4.03
N TRP A 580 9.17 -20.73 3.17
CA TRP A 580 10.22 -21.19 2.27
C TRP A 580 11.39 -20.25 2.39
N SER A 581 12.58 -20.80 2.57
CA SER A 581 13.85 -20.07 2.59
C SER A 581 14.82 -20.71 1.62
N PHE A 582 15.59 -19.88 0.94
CA PHE A 582 16.72 -20.34 0.15
C PHE A 582 17.82 -20.86 1.09
N ALA A 583 18.16 -22.14 1.01
CA ALA A 583 19.21 -22.74 1.82
C ALA A 583 20.58 -22.39 1.23
N ALA A 584 21.33 -21.49 1.88
CA ALA A 584 22.78 -21.43 1.71
C ALA A 584 23.38 -22.49 2.64
N SER A 585 24.04 -23.50 2.07
CA SER A 585 24.72 -24.53 2.86
C SER A 585 25.92 -23.91 3.57
N ALA A 586 25.95 -24.05 4.90
CA ALA A 586 27.09 -23.73 5.72
C ALA A 586 28.20 -24.77 5.50
N SER A 587 29.34 -24.38 4.93
CA SER A 587 30.67 -24.76 5.43
C SER A 587 31.79 -24.08 4.64
N ASP A 588 32.52 -23.21 5.34
CA ASP A 588 33.93 -22.91 5.08
C ASP A 588 34.75 -24.21 5.09
N ALA A 589 35.25 -24.61 3.93
CA ALA A 589 36.50 -25.36 3.83
C ALA A 589 37.11 -25.10 2.44
N LYS A 590 38.03 -24.12 2.36
CA LYS A 590 38.93 -23.99 1.21
C LYS A 590 39.79 -25.24 1.05
N PRO A 591 39.97 -25.73 -0.17
CA PRO A 591 41.27 -26.24 -0.63
C PRO A 591 41.93 -25.21 -1.55
N GLN A 592 43.22 -24.98 -1.33
CA GLN A 592 44.10 -24.38 -2.32
C GLN A 592 44.56 -25.44 -3.33
N SER A 593 44.46 -25.13 -4.61
CA SER A 593 45.27 -25.57 -5.77
C SER A 593 44.36 -25.37 -6.99
N GLU A 594 44.75 -25.09 -8.23
CA GLU A 594 45.97 -24.76 -8.97
C GLU A 594 45.44 -24.37 -10.38
N SER A 595 46.23 -23.70 -11.22
CA SER A 595 45.78 -23.28 -12.54
C SER A 595 45.62 -24.44 -13.55
N SER A 596 44.45 -24.61 -14.15
CA SER A 596 44.20 -25.25 -15.46
C SER A 596 42.69 -25.17 -15.75
N GLY A 597 42.13 -24.79 -16.90
CA GLY A 597 42.53 -24.45 -18.25
C GLY A 597 41.22 -24.15 -18.99
N GLN A 598 41.20 -23.23 -19.96
CA GLN A 598 39.97 -22.91 -20.71
C GLN A 598 39.36 -24.17 -21.36
N PRO A 599 38.02 -24.25 -21.49
CA PRO A 599 37.33 -25.42 -22.01
C PRO A 599 37.84 -25.79 -23.42
N THR A 600 38.18 -27.06 -23.57
CA THR A 600 38.59 -27.66 -24.84
C THR A 600 37.40 -27.73 -25.81
N ILE A 601 37.67 -27.45 -27.08
CA ILE A 601 36.74 -27.44 -28.24
C ILE A 601 35.87 -28.71 -28.41
N SER A 602 36.11 -29.78 -27.63
CA SER A 602 35.38 -31.06 -27.70
C SER A 602 33.94 -30.97 -27.16
N ASP A 603 33.67 -30.20 -26.11
CA ASP A 603 32.36 -30.21 -25.42
C ASP A 603 31.30 -29.38 -26.15
N LEU A 604 31.70 -28.27 -26.80
CA LEU A 604 30.80 -27.43 -27.59
C LEU A 604 30.10 -28.21 -28.72
N THR A 605 30.81 -29.13 -29.37
CA THR A 605 30.27 -29.99 -30.44
C THR A 605 29.07 -30.82 -29.99
N GLN A 606 29.05 -31.27 -28.73
CA GLN A 606 27.97 -32.11 -28.20
C GLN A 606 26.70 -31.28 -27.93
N TRP A 607 26.85 -30.03 -27.49
CA TRP A 607 25.71 -29.13 -27.33
C TRP A 607 25.07 -28.77 -28.69
N PHE A 608 25.86 -28.64 -29.76
CA PHE A 608 25.36 -28.42 -31.11
C PHE A 608 24.56 -29.61 -31.66
N GLU A 609 25.01 -30.85 -31.43
CA GLU A 609 24.29 -32.07 -31.85
C GLU A 609 22.92 -32.19 -31.18
N VAL A 610 22.78 -31.70 -29.94
CA VAL A 610 21.51 -31.69 -29.21
C VAL A 610 20.52 -30.67 -29.76
N ALA A 611 21.01 -29.55 -30.32
CA ALA A 611 20.15 -28.53 -30.93
C ALA A 611 19.48 -28.99 -32.25
N GLU A 612 19.95 -30.10 -32.84
CA GLU A 612 19.38 -30.73 -34.04
C GLU A 612 18.31 -31.81 -33.71
N ILE A 613 17.96 -32.01 -32.43
CA ILE A 613 16.94 -32.98 -32.00
C ILE A 613 15.55 -32.34 -32.05
N ASP A 614 14.66 -32.89 -32.87
CA ASP A 614 13.29 -32.38 -33.06
C ASP A 614 12.32 -32.76 -31.91
N ASP A 615 12.63 -33.81 -31.15
CA ASP A 615 11.78 -34.31 -30.06
C ASP A 615 12.18 -33.71 -28.70
N ALA A 616 11.24 -33.01 -28.05
CA ALA A 616 11.50 -32.29 -26.81
C ALA A 616 11.82 -33.20 -25.61
N GLU A 617 11.30 -34.43 -25.59
CA GLU A 617 11.59 -35.41 -24.54
C GLU A 617 13.00 -35.98 -24.70
N THR A 618 13.33 -36.47 -25.91
CA THR A 618 14.67 -36.97 -26.24
C THR A 618 15.74 -35.88 -26.06
N MET A 619 15.45 -34.64 -26.46
CA MET A 619 16.36 -33.51 -26.25
C MET A 619 16.54 -33.19 -24.77
N ALA A 620 15.48 -33.26 -23.95
CA ALA A 620 15.61 -33.05 -22.52
C ALA A 620 16.52 -34.11 -21.87
N GLU A 621 16.41 -35.38 -22.29
CA GLU A 621 17.27 -36.46 -21.78
C GLU A 621 18.76 -36.24 -22.13
N GLU A 622 19.04 -35.77 -23.34
CA GLU A 622 20.42 -35.47 -23.78
C GLU A 622 20.99 -34.22 -23.09
N ILE A 623 20.21 -33.14 -22.96
CA ILE A 623 20.62 -31.94 -22.21
C ILE A 623 20.88 -32.30 -20.74
N GLU A 624 20.02 -33.12 -20.12
CA GLU A 624 20.20 -33.59 -18.75
C GLU A 624 21.48 -34.42 -18.59
N THR A 625 21.79 -35.26 -19.58
CA THR A 625 23.02 -36.06 -19.62
C THR A 625 24.26 -35.19 -19.73
N LEU A 626 24.24 -34.16 -20.58
CA LEU A 626 25.34 -33.20 -20.74
C LEU A 626 25.54 -32.34 -19.50
N LEU A 627 24.46 -31.84 -18.89
CA LEU A 627 24.53 -31.09 -17.63
C LEU A 627 25.10 -31.96 -16.50
N THR A 628 24.68 -33.21 -16.40
CA THR A 628 25.20 -34.15 -15.39
C THR A 628 26.68 -34.48 -15.63
N ARG A 629 27.11 -34.60 -16.88
CA ARG A 629 28.52 -34.82 -17.23
C ARG A 629 29.38 -33.59 -16.93
N TRP A 630 28.90 -32.41 -17.27
CA TRP A 630 29.53 -31.13 -16.96
C TRP A 630 29.75 -30.98 -15.45
N LEU A 631 28.72 -31.31 -14.66
CA LEU A 631 28.80 -31.30 -13.20
C LEU A 631 29.85 -32.25 -12.62
N ARG A 632 29.99 -33.45 -13.19
CA ARG A 632 31.01 -34.42 -12.77
C ARG A 632 32.45 -33.94 -13.03
N GLN A 633 32.63 -33.07 -14.02
CA GLN A 633 33.94 -32.49 -14.32
C GLN A 633 34.24 -31.32 -13.38
N GLU A 634 33.25 -30.46 -13.13
CA GLU A 634 33.41 -29.28 -12.26
C GLU A 634 33.59 -29.66 -10.78
N ALA A 635 32.96 -30.75 -10.33
CA ALA A 635 33.06 -31.21 -8.94
C ALA A 635 34.35 -32.00 -8.61
N ASP A 636 35.23 -32.26 -9.59
CA ASP A 636 36.44 -33.11 -9.48
C ASP A 636 36.19 -34.46 -8.78
N ASP A 637 34.97 -35.01 -8.96
CA ASP A 637 34.49 -36.23 -8.31
C ASP A 637 33.86 -37.16 -9.36
N HIS A 638 34.60 -38.23 -9.68
CA HIS A 638 34.24 -39.19 -10.72
C HIS A 638 33.43 -40.40 -10.20
N ASP A 639 33.21 -40.51 -8.88
CA ASP A 639 32.63 -41.71 -8.24
C ASP A 639 31.33 -41.43 -7.44
N SER A 640 30.79 -40.21 -7.43
CA SER A 640 29.52 -39.89 -6.77
C SER A 640 28.28 -40.27 -7.60
N ASP A 641 27.27 -40.78 -6.90
CA ASP A 641 25.95 -41.06 -7.46
C ASP A 641 25.22 -39.72 -7.71
N PHE A 642 25.31 -39.23 -8.94
CA PHE A 642 24.71 -37.97 -9.37
C PHE A 642 23.22 -38.14 -9.63
N ASP A 643 22.41 -37.48 -8.81
CA ASP A 643 20.95 -37.37 -8.95
C ASP A 643 20.58 -36.13 -9.80
N PRO A 644 19.96 -36.30 -10.98
CA PRO A 644 19.57 -35.19 -11.88
C PRO A 644 18.40 -34.35 -11.36
N HIS A 645 17.71 -34.78 -10.30
CA HIS A 645 16.68 -34.00 -9.62
C HIS A 645 17.24 -33.16 -8.47
N ARG A 646 18.48 -33.42 -8.07
CA ARG A 646 19.13 -32.69 -6.99
C ARG A 646 19.59 -31.30 -7.46
N PRO A 647 19.45 -30.26 -6.62
CA PRO A 647 19.83 -28.90 -7.02
C PRO A 647 21.32 -28.74 -7.30
N PHE A 648 21.67 -27.90 -8.28
CA PHE A 648 23.04 -27.51 -8.64
C PHE A 648 23.87 -27.05 -7.43
N ALA A 649 23.27 -26.28 -6.52
CA ALA A 649 23.92 -25.78 -5.31
C ALA A 649 24.40 -26.88 -4.36
N ASP A 650 23.72 -28.04 -4.34
CA ASP A 650 24.11 -29.17 -3.50
C ASP A 650 25.38 -29.89 -4.02
N TYR A 651 25.73 -29.66 -5.28
CA TYR A 651 26.95 -30.14 -5.92
C TYR A 651 28.10 -29.12 -5.86
N GLY A 652 27.92 -28.01 -5.14
CA GLY A 652 28.97 -27.00 -4.97
C GLY A 652 29.07 -25.98 -6.09
N LEU A 653 28.06 -25.85 -6.96
CA LEU A 653 28.01 -24.75 -7.93
C LEU A 653 27.88 -23.40 -7.22
N ASP A 654 28.95 -22.61 -7.30
CA ASP A 654 28.96 -21.23 -6.87
C ASP A 654 28.53 -20.27 -7.99
N SER A 655 28.59 -18.96 -7.70
CA SER A 655 28.21 -17.91 -8.65
C SER A 655 29.14 -17.81 -9.86
N LEU A 656 30.37 -18.32 -9.77
CA LEU A 656 31.36 -18.27 -10.86
C LEU A 656 31.15 -19.47 -11.81
N ALA A 657 31.02 -20.68 -11.27
CA ALA A 657 30.71 -21.90 -12.02
C ALA A 657 29.37 -21.79 -12.75
N SER A 658 28.38 -21.11 -12.16
CA SER A 658 27.08 -20.88 -12.78
C SER A 658 27.17 -19.96 -14.00
N MET A 659 28.04 -18.95 -13.98
CA MET A 659 28.25 -18.07 -15.14
C MET A 659 28.97 -18.80 -16.28
N GLU A 660 29.91 -19.68 -15.95
CA GLU A 660 30.61 -20.51 -16.94
C GLU A 660 29.68 -21.51 -17.60
N LEU A 661 28.82 -22.18 -16.82
CA LEU A 661 27.76 -23.04 -17.35
C LEU A 661 26.85 -22.29 -18.33
N ILE A 662 26.41 -21.08 -17.96
CA ILE A 662 25.52 -20.27 -18.80
C ILE A 662 26.23 -19.84 -20.09
N ALA A 663 27.47 -19.37 -20.02
CA ALA A 663 28.23 -18.99 -21.21
C ALA A 663 28.45 -20.17 -22.18
N GLN A 664 28.67 -21.38 -21.65
CA GLN A 664 28.80 -22.59 -22.46
C GLN A 664 27.46 -23.02 -23.07
N LEU A 665 26.36 -22.95 -22.32
CA LEU A 665 25.01 -23.25 -22.83
C LEU A 665 24.58 -22.25 -23.91
N GLU A 666 24.83 -20.95 -23.70
CA GLU A 666 24.53 -19.91 -24.70
C GLU A 666 25.31 -20.15 -26.00
N SER A 667 26.61 -20.46 -25.88
CA SER A 667 27.46 -20.73 -27.04
C SER A 667 27.13 -22.05 -27.74
N GLY A 668 26.80 -23.10 -26.99
CA GLY A 668 26.60 -24.45 -27.52
C GLY A 668 25.20 -24.70 -28.06
N LEU A 669 24.17 -24.09 -27.45
CA LEU A 669 22.77 -24.20 -27.88
C LEU A 669 22.34 -23.00 -28.74
N ASN A 670 23.24 -22.04 -28.96
CA ASN A 670 22.99 -20.79 -29.69
C ASN A 670 21.80 -19.99 -29.14
N LEU A 671 21.57 -20.05 -27.81
CA LEU A 671 20.48 -19.35 -27.13
C LEU A 671 21.01 -18.14 -26.36
N LYS A 672 20.16 -17.14 -26.16
CA LYS A 672 20.38 -16.12 -25.12
C LYS A 672 19.68 -16.57 -23.84
N LEU A 673 20.43 -16.72 -22.76
CA LEU A 673 19.93 -17.24 -21.50
C LEU A 673 20.05 -16.19 -20.41
N SER A 674 19.07 -16.16 -19.49
CA SER A 674 19.17 -15.27 -18.33
C SER A 674 20.35 -15.70 -17.44
N PRO A 675 21.13 -14.76 -16.86
CA PRO A 675 22.13 -15.06 -15.85
C PRO A 675 21.57 -15.81 -14.62
N THR A 676 20.24 -15.81 -14.45
CA THR A 676 19.55 -16.50 -13.36
C THR A 676 19.00 -17.87 -13.73
N ILE A 677 19.18 -18.36 -14.96
CA ILE A 677 18.46 -19.54 -15.48
C ILE A 677 18.71 -20.81 -14.68
N ALA A 678 19.96 -21.05 -14.26
CA ALA A 678 20.35 -22.16 -13.40
C ALA A 678 19.80 -22.05 -11.96
N TRP A 679 19.26 -20.88 -11.58
CA TRP A 679 18.61 -20.63 -10.30
C TRP A 679 17.08 -20.70 -10.40
N THR A 680 16.53 -20.36 -11.57
CA THR A 680 15.11 -20.52 -11.91
C THR A 680 14.76 -22.00 -12.09
N TYR A 681 15.68 -22.76 -12.70
CA TYR A 681 15.57 -24.21 -12.91
C TYR A 681 16.74 -24.89 -12.19
N PRO A 682 16.59 -25.14 -10.88
CA PRO A 682 17.72 -25.33 -9.99
C PRO A 682 18.39 -26.71 -10.08
N SER A 683 17.98 -27.59 -11.00
CA SER A 683 18.54 -28.94 -11.15
C SER A 683 18.77 -29.30 -12.62
N PRO A 684 19.65 -30.27 -12.93
CA PRO A 684 19.87 -30.76 -14.30
C PRO A 684 18.57 -31.06 -15.05
N SER A 685 17.66 -31.80 -14.41
CA SER A 685 16.38 -32.21 -15.00
C SER A 685 15.40 -31.07 -15.24
N THR A 686 15.35 -30.07 -14.35
CA THR A 686 14.44 -28.94 -14.51
C THR A 686 14.96 -27.95 -15.56
N LEU A 687 16.29 -27.77 -15.62
CA LEU A 687 16.93 -26.91 -16.62
C LEU A 687 16.87 -27.55 -18.01
N ALA A 688 17.14 -28.86 -18.11
CA ALA A 688 17.10 -29.59 -19.37
C ALA A 688 15.72 -29.55 -20.03
N ARG A 689 14.66 -29.79 -19.25
CA ARG A 689 13.28 -29.69 -19.74
C ARG A 689 12.92 -28.28 -20.21
N HIS A 690 13.41 -27.26 -19.51
CA HIS A 690 13.15 -25.88 -19.93
C HIS A 690 13.87 -25.53 -21.24
N LEU A 691 15.15 -25.89 -21.34
CA LEU A 691 15.96 -25.64 -22.53
C LEU A 691 15.44 -26.42 -23.74
N SER A 692 15.00 -27.68 -23.58
CA SER A 692 14.43 -28.45 -24.68
C SER A 692 13.16 -27.80 -25.24
N HIS A 693 12.27 -27.31 -24.37
CA HIS A 693 11.10 -26.56 -24.82
C HIS A 693 11.44 -25.22 -25.49
N MET A 694 12.52 -24.54 -25.07
CA MET A 694 12.98 -23.32 -25.74
C MET A 694 13.53 -23.61 -27.14
N ILE A 695 14.28 -24.69 -27.30
CA ILE A 695 14.91 -25.06 -28.59
C ILE A 695 13.87 -25.58 -29.58
N VAL A 696 12.96 -26.48 -29.17
CA VAL A 696 11.90 -26.96 -30.07
C VAL A 696 11.03 -25.81 -30.56
N ARG A 697 10.63 -24.88 -29.67
CA ARG A 697 9.85 -23.71 -30.07
C ARG A 697 10.57 -22.86 -31.10
N ARG A 698 11.87 -22.62 -30.90
CA ARG A 698 12.69 -21.87 -31.85
C ARG A 698 12.82 -22.60 -33.20
N ASN A 699 13.07 -23.91 -33.20
CA ASN A 699 13.22 -24.68 -34.44
C ASN A 699 11.90 -24.73 -35.23
N VAL A 700 10.75 -24.74 -34.54
CA VAL A 700 9.43 -24.59 -35.17
C VAL A 700 9.28 -23.19 -35.79
N ASP A 701 9.59 -22.12 -35.05
CA ASP A 701 9.52 -20.73 -35.55
C ASP A 701 10.50 -20.44 -36.71
N ASP A 702 11.70 -21.06 -36.71
CA ASP A 702 12.70 -20.95 -37.79
C ASP A 702 12.27 -21.78 -39.03
N SER A 703 11.62 -22.94 -38.84
CA SER A 703 11.11 -23.77 -39.94
C SER A 703 9.89 -23.18 -40.66
N GLU A 704 9.03 -22.46 -39.93
CA GLU A 704 7.91 -21.71 -40.51
C GLU A 704 8.43 -20.52 -41.34
N ASN A 705 9.46 -19.82 -40.87
CA ASN A 705 10.12 -18.74 -41.61
C ASN A 705 10.94 -19.21 -42.83
N GLU A 706 11.63 -20.36 -42.77
CA GLU A 706 12.36 -20.90 -43.94
C GLU A 706 11.43 -21.48 -45.01
N SER A 707 10.23 -21.95 -44.64
CA SER A 707 9.20 -22.42 -45.58
C SER A 707 8.59 -21.29 -46.42
N GLU A 708 8.61 -20.05 -45.91
CA GLU A 708 8.21 -18.85 -46.66
C GLU A 708 9.31 -18.28 -47.58
N LEU A 709 10.58 -18.69 -47.40
CA LEU A 709 11.74 -18.14 -48.13
C LEU A 709 12.23 -19.01 -49.30
N ASN A 710 11.70 -20.23 -49.48
CA ASN A 710 12.04 -21.13 -50.59
C ASN A 710 10.86 -21.36 -51.55
N VAL A 711 10.48 -20.33 -52.31
CA VAL A 711 9.80 -20.51 -53.60
C VAL A 711 10.64 -19.87 -54.70
N ASP A 712 11.17 -20.76 -55.53
CA ASP A 712 11.97 -20.50 -56.71
C ASP A 712 11.20 -19.66 -57.75
N THR A 713 11.93 -18.73 -58.35
CA THR A 713 11.47 -17.81 -59.37
C THR A 713 11.14 -18.53 -60.68
N SER A 714 9.86 -18.60 -61.04
CA SER A 714 9.44 -18.63 -62.44
C SER A 714 8.04 -18.06 -62.63
N GLU A 715 7.98 -17.04 -63.49
CA GLU A 715 6.79 -16.35 -64.00
C GLU A 715 5.70 -17.33 -64.47
N ASP A 716 4.48 -17.21 -63.92
CA ASP A 716 3.23 -17.04 -64.67
C ASP A 716 1.98 -17.15 -63.77
N GLY A 717 1.15 -16.11 -63.76
CA GLY A 717 -0.31 -16.28 -63.71
C GLY A 717 -1.09 -15.99 -62.42
N MET A 718 -1.63 -14.76 -62.39
CA MET A 718 -2.98 -14.38 -61.94
C MET A 718 -3.27 -14.10 -60.45
N ASP A 719 -3.51 -12.81 -60.22
CA ASP A 719 -4.37 -12.16 -59.22
C ASP A 719 -5.81 -12.72 -59.16
N ASP A 720 -6.45 -12.37 -58.04
CA ASP A 720 -7.89 -12.22 -57.74
C ASP A 720 -8.72 -13.43 -57.27
N LEU A 721 -8.95 -13.46 -55.94
CA LEU A 721 -10.25 -13.86 -55.37
C LEU A 721 -10.94 -12.58 -54.85
N SER A 722 -12.01 -12.18 -55.53
CA SER A 722 -12.73 -10.91 -55.35
C SER A 722 -13.54 -10.83 -54.04
N GLU A 723 -13.65 -9.62 -53.47
CA GLU A 723 -14.47 -9.24 -52.30
C GLU A 723 -15.90 -9.84 -52.29
N HIS A 724 -16.47 -10.13 -53.46
CA HIS A 724 -17.81 -10.69 -53.60
C HIS A 724 -17.95 -12.15 -53.08
N GLN A 725 -16.87 -12.93 -53.01
CA GLN A 725 -16.91 -14.28 -52.43
C GLN A 725 -16.82 -14.26 -50.89
N PHE A 726 -16.19 -13.23 -50.33
CA PHE A 726 -16.07 -13.04 -48.88
C PHE A 726 -17.42 -12.58 -48.28
N ASP A 727 -18.12 -11.67 -48.95
CA ASP A 727 -19.45 -11.22 -48.53
C ASP A 727 -20.52 -12.33 -48.63
N GLN A 728 -20.35 -13.28 -49.56
CA GLN A 728 -21.24 -14.45 -49.65
C GLN A 728 -21.06 -15.43 -48.48
N LEU A 729 -19.82 -15.63 -48.02
CA LEU A 729 -19.49 -16.47 -46.86
C LEU A 729 -20.00 -15.84 -45.54
N LEU A 730 -19.92 -14.51 -45.42
CA LEU A 730 -20.45 -13.77 -44.27
C LEU A 730 -21.99 -13.82 -44.20
N ALA A 731 -22.67 -13.72 -45.35
CA ALA A 731 -24.13 -13.82 -45.41
C ALA A 731 -24.66 -15.23 -45.10
N GLU A 732 -23.89 -16.28 -45.42
CA GLU A 732 -24.24 -17.67 -45.06
C GLU A 732 -24.04 -17.94 -43.56
N LEU A 733 -23.04 -17.32 -42.93
CA LEU A 733 -22.79 -17.41 -41.48
C LEU A 733 -23.87 -16.70 -40.64
N GLU A 734 -24.39 -15.56 -41.09
CA GLU A 734 -25.42 -14.80 -40.36
C GLU A 734 -26.82 -15.45 -40.37
N GLN A 735 -27.08 -16.41 -41.28
CA GLN A 735 -28.36 -17.11 -41.38
C GLN A 735 -28.35 -18.50 -40.74
N MET A 736 -27.25 -18.92 -40.12
CA MET A 736 -27.16 -20.21 -39.42
C MET A 736 -27.88 -20.15 -38.06
N PRO A 737 -28.77 -21.12 -37.74
CA PRO A 737 -29.34 -21.21 -36.40
C PRO A 737 -28.27 -21.60 -35.36
N ASP A 738 -28.33 -21.01 -34.16
CA ASP A 738 -27.33 -21.16 -33.08
C ASP A 738 -26.94 -22.61 -32.75
N SER A 739 -27.85 -23.56 -32.99
CA SER A 739 -27.59 -25.00 -32.79
C SER A 739 -26.62 -25.61 -33.82
N ALA A 740 -26.48 -25.02 -35.01
CA ALA A 740 -25.53 -25.45 -36.03
C ALA A 740 -24.14 -24.81 -35.83
N ALA A 741 -24.08 -23.56 -35.38
CA ALA A 741 -22.83 -22.89 -35.01
C ALA A 741 -22.17 -23.57 -33.79
N ALA A 742 -22.96 -23.98 -32.80
CA ALA A 742 -22.48 -24.74 -31.65
C ALA A 742 -21.94 -26.14 -32.03
N ALA A 743 -22.49 -26.78 -33.08
CA ALA A 743 -22.02 -28.08 -33.55
C ALA A 743 -20.68 -27.99 -34.31
N MET A 744 -20.41 -26.88 -35.00
CA MET A 744 -19.11 -26.64 -35.64
C MET A 744 -18.02 -26.30 -34.62
N LEU A 745 -18.32 -25.49 -33.61
CA LEU A 745 -17.39 -25.18 -32.52
C LEU A 745 -17.09 -26.42 -31.65
N ALA A 746 -18.07 -27.30 -31.44
CA ALA A 746 -17.87 -28.54 -30.69
C ALA A 746 -17.06 -29.60 -31.47
N ALA A 747 -16.92 -29.48 -32.79
CA ALA A 747 -16.13 -30.39 -33.61
C ALA A 747 -14.63 -30.03 -33.69
N GLN A 748 -14.23 -28.85 -33.21
CA GLN A 748 -12.83 -28.40 -33.21
C GLN A 748 -12.02 -28.86 -31.98
N ASP A 749 -12.66 -29.48 -30.98
CA ASP A 749 -11.97 -29.92 -29.76
C ASP A 749 -11.32 -31.32 -29.88
N GLN A 750 -11.33 -31.91 -31.08
CA GLN A 750 -10.64 -33.18 -31.37
C GLN A 750 -10.07 -33.21 -32.79
N THR A 751 -9.01 -32.45 -33.06
CA THR A 751 -7.87 -32.83 -33.94
C THR A 751 -6.89 -31.65 -34.04
N GLU A 752 -5.59 -31.96 -34.14
CA GLU A 752 -4.44 -31.05 -34.20
C GLU A 752 -4.65 -29.79 -35.06
N PRO A 753 -4.02 -28.65 -34.73
CA PRO A 753 -4.15 -27.45 -35.52
C PRO A 753 -3.46 -27.64 -36.87
N ARG A 754 -4.22 -27.51 -37.96
CA ARG A 754 -3.68 -27.20 -39.28
C ARG A 754 -4.08 -25.76 -39.63
N GLN A 755 -3.03 -24.94 -39.81
CA GLN A 755 -2.91 -23.63 -40.44
C GLN A 755 -4.10 -22.68 -40.35
#